data_AF-A0A9E1Y4E3-F1
#
_entry.id   AF-A0A9E1Y4E3-F1
#
_cell.length_a   1.000
_cell.length_b   1.000
_cell.length_c   1.000
_cell.angle_alpha   90.00
_cell.angle_beta   90.00
_cell.angle_gamma   90.00
#
_symmetry.space_group_name_H-M   'P 1'
#
loop_
_entity.id
_entity.type
_entity.pdbx_description
1 polymer ?
#
loop_
_entity_poly.entity_id
_entity_poly.type
_entity_poly.pdbx_seq_one_letter_code
_entity_poly.pdbx_strand_id
1 'polypeptide(L)'
;MYVFIKSRLIKLIHFLIFIAFSTVFSQGFLQTSGKNIINGNGDKVILKGIALGGWWVPEGYMFQIPGSGSPTTIRNKIVNLIGVDAANEFYEKFENNYVQELDIKAISGWGFNSIRLPMHYKFLSPSKGKYIEKGFTIIDSIISWSKKYDLYLILDMHAAPGGQSPGEIADANGVAELWTIKENQDHLIKIWGEIAKRYKNEDVIGGYDLINEPVLPNNMSNRENRNLHIRIRNEIRKYDQNHIIFVNGNWYSTSFGGLEPSFDDNMVWAFHKYWNDVTIGTIQYLLNLRDQTNTPIWLGEFGENSNEWWARVIDLIEAEGIGWNWWTYKKYDTITTIASVPLTKNYRTILDYWGGKISKPTQAICVSGLMEMADGLLLKNCDIRKGVISSLLEDSYRKESLPFKNHIIPGKIAFADYDLGALGLSYMDYDFMRTGVGDQLSGGNSGWSYRNDGVDIELSTDTTLIPYNVGWTKSGEFMNYTVNVIKEGKYTFIARIASEVNNSSISIFNNNEIIIKAIDLPNTGGSQIWQDIQLGKVNLLKGNQLITVRINRGGANLKILEIKSEEASQGVRIFEYQIYPNPMSEKINIDFSSLVNTQITISIYDLKGYQIWRKRVNSNVGNKKTYWTGKNMNGDFVSNGIYFLSIDDGKRLIKEKITLVR
;
A
#
# COMPACT_ATOMS: atom_id res chain seq x y z
N MET A 1 -26.81 -70.71 -13.57
CA MET A 1 -25.69 -69.75 -13.47
C MET A 1 -26.28 -68.35 -13.56
N TYR A 2 -25.80 -67.45 -12.70
CA TYR A 2 -26.48 -66.30 -12.11
C TYR A 2 -26.97 -65.18 -13.08
N VAL A 3 -28.22 -64.70 -12.93
CA VAL A 3 -28.72 -63.36 -12.46
C VAL A 3 -28.27 -62.16 -13.36
N PHE A 4 -29.13 -61.31 -13.96
CA PHE A 4 -29.96 -60.28 -13.33
C PHE A 4 -31.09 -59.72 -14.21
N ILE A 5 -32.16 -59.31 -13.51
CA ILE A 5 -33.47 -58.83 -13.95
C ILE A 5 -33.43 -57.34 -14.34
N LYS A 6 -34.11 -56.99 -15.44
CA LYS A 6 -34.47 -55.60 -15.79
C LYS A 6 -35.70 -55.17 -14.98
N SER A 7 -35.60 -54.08 -14.21
CA SER A 7 -36.77 -53.31 -13.77
C SER A 7 -36.53 -51.82 -13.90
N ARG A 8 -37.39 -51.17 -14.68
CA ARG A 8 -37.50 -49.72 -14.85
C ARG A 8 -37.92 -49.08 -13.51
N LEU A 9 -37.24 -48.00 -13.10
CA LEU A 9 -37.72 -47.16 -12.01
C LEU A 9 -37.93 -45.71 -12.46
N ILE A 10 -38.92 -45.14 -11.81
CA ILE A 10 -39.68 -43.91 -12.03
C ILE A 10 -38.82 -42.65 -11.82
N LYS A 11 -39.09 -41.61 -12.63
CA LYS A 11 -38.53 -40.26 -12.49
C LYS A 11 -38.97 -39.63 -11.16
N LEU A 12 -38.02 -39.32 -10.27
CA LEU A 12 -38.23 -38.42 -9.14
C LEU A 12 -37.58 -37.06 -9.45
N ILE A 13 -38.41 -36.03 -9.62
CA ILE A 13 -38.01 -34.63 -9.75
C ILE A 13 -37.56 -34.17 -8.35
N HIS A 14 -36.27 -33.87 -8.18
CA HIS A 14 -35.77 -33.17 -7.00
C HIS A 14 -35.72 -31.68 -7.31
N PHE A 15 -36.58 -30.91 -6.63
CA PHE A 15 -36.54 -29.46 -6.58
C PHE A 15 -35.40 -29.07 -5.64
N LEU A 16 -34.27 -28.61 -6.18
CA LEU A 16 -33.15 -28.07 -5.41
C LEU A 16 -33.52 -26.66 -4.96
N ILE A 17 -33.95 -26.54 -3.70
CA ILE A 17 -34.07 -25.25 -3.01
C ILE A 17 -32.64 -24.73 -2.81
N PHE A 18 -32.25 -23.70 -3.58
CA PHE A 18 -31.09 -22.89 -3.27
C PHE A 18 -31.40 -22.09 -2.00
N ILE A 19 -31.05 -22.63 -0.83
CA ILE A 19 -30.95 -21.84 0.39
C ILE A 19 -29.71 -20.96 0.20
N ALA A 20 -29.93 -19.66 0.00
CA ALA A 20 -28.88 -18.67 0.13
C ALA A 20 -28.36 -18.75 1.58
N PHE A 21 -27.21 -19.38 1.77
CA PHE A 21 -26.49 -19.29 3.03
C PHE A 21 -26.11 -17.82 3.22
N SER A 22 -26.79 -17.14 4.14
CA SER A 22 -26.27 -15.93 4.75
C SER A 22 -24.90 -16.27 5.32
N THR A 23 -23.84 -15.62 4.85
CA THR A 23 -22.51 -15.68 5.45
C THR A 23 -22.64 -15.12 6.87
N VAL A 24 -22.80 -16.00 7.86
CA VAL A 24 -22.73 -15.63 9.27
C VAL A 24 -21.27 -15.35 9.54
N PHE A 25 -20.97 -14.15 10.04
CA PHE A 25 -19.64 -13.81 10.53
C PHE A 25 -19.31 -14.77 11.68
N SER A 26 -18.46 -15.75 11.40
CA SER A 26 -18.36 -16.97 12.22
C SER A 26 -17.55 -16.79 13.52
N GLN A 27 -17.03 -15.58 13.77
CA GLN A 27 -16.09 -15.33 14.86
C GLN A 27 -16.78 -14.80 16.13
N GLY A 28 -18.00 -14.25 16.04
CA GLY A 28 -18.74 -13.69 17.18
C GLY A 28 -18.07 -12.48 17.84
N PHE A 29 -18.63 -12.04 18.98
CA PHE A 29 -18.12 -10.87 19.73
C PHE A 29 -16.68 -11.08 20.20
N LEU A 30 -15.89 -10.01 20.12
CA LEU A 30 -14.62 -9.95 20.84
C LEU A 30 -14.87 -9.71 22.33
N GLN A 31 -14.11 -10.40 23.17
CA GLN A 31 -14.11 -10.24 24.62
C GLN A 31 -12.70 -10.25 25.18
N THR A 32 -12.53 -9.81 26.41
CA THR A 32 -11.26 -9.90 27.13
C THR A 32 -11.22 -11.12 28.05
N SER A 33 -10.08 -11.80 28.08
CA SER A 33 -9.79 -12.90 29.01
C SER A 33 -8.38 -12.73 29.58
N GLY A 34 -8.32 -12.24 30.81
CA GLY A 34 -7.08 -11.79 31.44
C GLY A 34 -6.36 -10.76 30.57
N LYS A 35 -5.15 -11.09 30.13
CA LYS A 35 -4.30 -10.20 29.32
C LYS A 35 -4.56 -10.28 27.80
N ASN A 36 -5.53 -11.06 27.36
CA ASN A 36 -5.78 -11.33 25.94
C ASN A 36 -7.14 -10.83 25.47
N ILE A 37 -7.24 -10.50 24.19
CA ILE A 37 -8.50 -10.40 23.45
C ILE A 37 -8.79 -11.78 22.86
N ILE A 38 -10.04 -12.23 22.96
CA ILE A 38 -10.54 -13.51 22.43
C ILE A 38 -11.78 -13.28 21.55
N ASN A 39 -12.03 -14.19 20.61
CA ASN A 39 -13.28 -14.21 19.83
C ASN A 39 -14.39 -15.00 20.55
N GLY A 40 -15.56 -15.11 19.93
CA GLY A 40 -16.72 -15.84 20.47
C GLY A 40 -16.52 -17.35 20.65
N ASN A 41 -15.46 -17.92 20.07
CA ASN A 41 -15.05 -19.32 20.28
C ASN A 41 -14.05 -19.47 21.43
N GLY A 42 -13.57 -18.38 22.01
CA GLY A 42 -12.55 -18.37 23.05
C GLY A 42 -11.10 -18.36 22.53
N ASP A 43 -10.90 -18.27 21.21
CA ASP A 43 -9.57 -18.23 20.62
C ASP A 43 -8.94 -16.85 20.78
N LYS A 44 -7.65 -16.79 21.09
CA LYS A 44 -6.90 -15.53 21.15
C LYS A 44 -6.87 -14.85 19.78
N VAL A 45 -7.15 -13.54 19.77
CA VAL A 45 -7.11 -12.69 18.59
C VAL A 45 -5.99 -11.65 18.72
N ILE A 46 -5.14 -11.59 17.70
CA ILE A 46 -4.25 -10.45 17.45
C ILE A 46 -4.92 -9.60 16.38
N LEU A 47 -5.42 -8.43 16.78
CA LEU A 47 -5.95 -7.45 15.82
C LEU A 47 -4.81 -6.91 14.97
N LYS A 48 -4.95 -7.00 13.65
CA LYS A 48 -4.07 -6.42 12.62
C LYS A 48 -4.93 -5.42 11.87
N GLY A 49 -4.91 -4.19 12.38
CA GLY A 49 -5.86 -3.14 12.02
C GLY A 49 -5.33 -2.10 11.04
N ILE A 50 -6.26 -1.48 10.32
CA ILE A 50 -6.02 -0.28 9.52
C ILE A 50 -7.06 0.79 9.84
N ALA A 51 -6.60 2.04 10.01
CA ALA A 51 -7.48 3.17 10.21
C ALA A 51 -8.01 3.75 8.90
N LEU A 52 -9.30 4.10 8.87
CA LEU A 52 -9.92 4.92 7.82
C LEU A 52 -9.77 6.42 8.12
N GLY A 53 -8.59 6.83 8.60
CA GLY A 53 -8.27 8.23 8.89
C GLY A 53 -8.33 9.08 7.64
N GLY A 54 -8.63 10.37 7.79
CA GLY A 54 -8.81 11.30 6.69
C GLY A 54 -10.23 11.35 6.11
N TRP A 55 -11.10 10.39 6.44
CA TRP A 55 -12.48 10.35 5.93
C TRP A 55 -13.43 11.26 6.71
N TRP A 56 -13.74 10.94 7.97
CA TRP A 56 -14.58 11.79 8.82
C TRP A 56 -13.77 12.82 9.59
N VAL A 57 -12.47 12.56 9.74
CA VAL A 57 -11.49 13.46 10.37
C VAL A 57 -10.37 13.74 9.36
N PRO A 58 -10.61 14.63 8.37
CA PRO A 58 -9.54 15.08 7.48
C PRO A 58 -8.55 15.99 8.20
N GLU A 59 -7.26 15.75 7.95
CA GLU A 59 -6.15 16.55 8.46
C GLU A 59 -5.34 17.16 7.31
N GLY A 60 -4.81 18.37 7.51
CA GLY A 60 -4.20 19.16 6.44
C GLY A 60 -3.06 18.44 5.71
N TYR A 61 -2.18 17.76 6.44
CA TYR A 61 -1.04 17.04 5.86
C TYR A 61 -1.46 15.87 4.97
N MET A 62 -2.60 15.21 5.27
CA MET A 62 -3.09 14.10 4.46
C MET A 62 -3.50 14.59 3.06
N PHE A 63 -3.86 15.86 2.95
CA PHE A 63 -4.42 16.48 1.74
C PHE A 63 -3.39 17.38 1.04
N GLN A 64 -2.15 17.44 1.52
CA GLN A 64 -1.12 18.38 1.05
C GLN A 64 -1.52 19.86 1.19
N ILE A 65 -2.47 20.17 2.09
CA ILE A 65 -2.89 21.55 2.35
C ILE A 65 -1.77 22.24 3.14
N PRO A 66 -1.24 23.39 2.67
CA PRO A 66 -0.16 24.07 3.35
C PRO A 66 -0.61 24.64 4.70
N GLY A 67 0.27 24.48 5.69
CA GLY A 67 0.02 24.84 7.09
C GLY A 67 -0.77 23.77 7.83
N SER A 68 -1.29 24.17 8.98
CA SER A 68 -2.13 23.35 9.85
C SER A 68 -3.58 23.32 9.30
N GLY A 69 -4.25 22.16 9.37
CA GLY A 69 -5.66 22.01 8.98
C GLY A 69 -6.41 20.94 9.79
N SER A 70 -7.48 21.37 10.50
CA SER A 70 -8.49 20.52 11.13
C SER A 70 -9.71 20.35 10.21
N PRO A 71 -10.65 19.42 10.50
CA PRO A 71 -11.87 19.26 9.72
C PRO A 71 -12.64 20.57 9.50
N THR A 72 -12.85 21.36 10.56
CA THR A 72 -13.55 22.65 10.47
C THR A 72 -12.76 23.67 9.65
N THR A 73 -11.44 23.79 9.85
CA THR A 73 -10.64 24.80 9.14
C THR A 73 -10.47 24.45 7.65
N ILE A 74 -10.33 23.17 7.31
CA ILE A 74 -10.32 22.68 5.92
C ILE A 74 -11.66 22.98 5.24
N ARG A 75 -12.78 22.69 5.91
CA ARG A 75 -14.10 23.02 5.38
C ARG A 75 -14.26 24.52 5.12
N ASN A 76 -13.83 25.37 6.06
CA ASN A 76 -13.89 26.82 5.89
C ASN A 76 -13.01 27.30 4.71
N LYS A 77 -11.81 26.73 4.54
CA LYS A 77 -10.94 27.02 3.38
C LYS A 77 -11.63 26.70 2.06
N ILE A 78 -12.31 25.55 1.98
CA ILE A 78 -13.04 25.14 0.77
C ILE A 78 -14.27 26.01 0.52
N VAL A 79 -15.07 26.31 1.55
CA VAL A 79 -16.24 27.20 1.42
C VAL A 79 -15.82 28.60 0.96
N ASN A 80 -14.74 29.16 1.51
CA ASN A 80 -14.20 30.45 1.09
C ASN A 80 -13.66 30.43 -0.36
N LEU A 81 -13.23 29.26 -0.83
CA LEU A 81 -12.71 29.09 -2.18
C LEU A 81 -13.83 29.09 -3.22
N ILE A 82 -14.86 28.25 -3.03
CA ILE A 82 -15.86 27.91 -4.06
C ILE A 82 -17.32 28.22 -3.71
N GLY A 83 -17.61 28.65 -2.49
CA GLY A 83 -18.97 28.88 -1.99
C GLY A 83 -19.59 27.64 -1.31
N VAL A 84 -20.68 27.85 -0.58
CA VAL A 84 -21.32 26.80 0.26
C VAL A 84 -21.88 25.65 -0.59
N ASP A 85 -22.61 25.95 -1.66
CA ASP A 85 -23.30 24.93 -2.45
C ASP A 85 -22.31 23.98 -3.13
N ALA A 86 -21.33 24.54 -3.85
CA ALA A 86 -20.28 23.75 -4.50
C ALA A 86 -19.41 22.99 -3.48
N ALA A 87 -19.19 23.56 -2.28
CA ALA A 87 -18.50 22.83 -1.21
C ALA A 87 -19.33 21.63 -0.74
N ASN A 88 -20.65 21.76 -0.60
CA ASN A 88 -21.52 20.64 -0.21
C ASN A 88 -21.50 19.52 -1.24
N GLU A 89 -21.55 19.85 -2.54
CA GLU A 89 -21.40 18.86 -3.62
C GLU A 89 -20.04 18.16 -3.57
N PHE A 90 -18.96 18.91 -3.33
CA PHE A 90 -17.63 18.32 -3.13
C PHE A 90 -17.62 17.34 -1.95
N TYR A 91 -18.14 17.74 -0.79
CA TYR A 91 -18.13 16.89 0.40
C TYR A 91 -19.00 15.63 0.24
N GLU A 92 -20.15 15.74 -0.43
CA GLU A 92 -20.96 14.57 -0.77
C GLU A 92 -20.18 13.57 -1.62
N LYS A 93 -19.50 14.07 -2.66
CA LYS A 93 -18.67 13.23 -3.53
C LYS A 93 -17.45 12.66 -2.80
N PHE A 94 -16.77 13.48 -2.01
CA PHE A 94 -15.63 13.09 -1.19
C PHE A 94 -16.00 11.95 -0.22
N GLU A 95 -17.10 12.11 0.52
CA GLU A 95 -17.57 11.12 1.48
C GLU A 95 -17.92 9.79 0.80
N ASN A 96 -18.57 9.83 -0.37
CA ASN A 96 -18.96 8.63 -1.13
C ASN A 96 -17.79 7.92 -1.84
N ASN A 97 -16.73 8.65 -2.16
CA ASN A 97 -15.57 8.10 -2.88
C ASN A 97 -14.43 7.64 -1.96
N TYR A 98 -14.38 8.13 -0.71
CA TYR A 98 -13.27 7.82 0.20
C TYR A 98 -13.20 6.34 0.55
N VAL A 99 -14.34 5.72 0.92
CA VAL A 99 -14.42 4.29 1.22
C VAL A 99 -15.66 3.70 0.56
N GLN A 100 -15.44 2.64 -0.21
CA GLN A 100 -16.46 1.82 -0.84
C GLN A 100 -16.28 0.35 -0.44
N GLU A 101 -17.25 -0.50 -0.78
CA GLU A 101 -17.12 -1.95 -0.53
C GLU A 101 -15.82 -2.53 -1.12
N LEU A 102 -15.39 -2.04 -2.28
CA LEU A 102 -14.13 -2.49 -2.92
C LEU A 102 -12.90 -2.18 -2.08
N ASP A 103 -12.91 -1.10 -1.30
CA ASP A 103 -11.83 -0.77 -0.36
C ASP A 103 -11.80 -1.78 0.78
N ILE A 104 -12.94 -2.09 1.39
CA ILE A 104 -13.05 -3.09 2.47
C ILE A 104 -12.63 -4.48 1.98
N LYS A 105 -13.04 -4.85 0.76
CA LYS A 105 -12.61 -6.08 0.09
C LYS A 105 -11.08 -6.12 -0.10
N ALA A 106 -10.48 -5.01 -0.53
CA ALA A 106 -9.03 -4.93 -0.72
C ALA A 106 -8.28 -5.02 0.60
N ILE A 107 -8.75 -4.31 1.64
CA ILE A 107 -8.20 -4.35 3.01
C ILE A 107 -8.17 -5.78 3.54
N SER A 108 -9.29 -6.51 3.46
CA SER A 108 -9.35 -7.93 3.83
C SER A 108 -8.40 -8.78 2.96
N GLY A 109 -8.41 -8.56 1.64
CA GLY A 109 -7.56 -9.29 0.70
C GLY A 109 -6.04 -9.08 0.88
N TRP A 110 -5.62 -7.98 1.52
CA TRP A 110 -4.23 -7.77 1.90
C TRP A 110 -3.82 -8.52 3.17
N GLY A 111 -4.79 -8.94 4.00
CA GLY A 111 -4.54 -9.71 5.22
C GLY A 111 -4.82 -8.97 6.54
N PHE A 112 -5.41 -7.77 6.49
CA PHE A 112 -5.94 -7.15 7.71
C PHE A 112 -7.14 -7.95 8.24
N ASN A 113 -7.34 -7.95 9.57
CA ASN A 113 -8.48 -8.61 10.21
C ASN A 113 -9.38 -7.63 10.99
N SER A 114 -9.01 -6.35 11.04
CA SER A 114 -9.83 -5.30 11.64
C SER A 114 -9.67 -3.95 10.94
N ILE A 115 -10.68 -3.10 11.11
CA ILE A 115 -10.70 -1.72 10.66
C ILE A 115 -11.03 -0.83 11.86
N ARG A 116 -10.33 0.29 12.01
CA ARG A 116 -10.70 1.37 12.93
C ARG A 116 -11.37 2.48 12.13
N LEU A 117 -12.53 2.95 12.57
CA LEU A 117 -13.24 4.10 12.00
C LEU A 117 -13.08 5.31 12.93
N PRO A 118 -12.18 6.25 12.61
CA PRO A 118 -12.09 7.54 13.29
C PRO A 118 -13.33 8.36 13.02
N MET A 119 -14.16 8.57 14.04
CA MET A 119 -15.42 9.30 13.92
C MET A 119 -15.25 10.74 14.41
N HIS A 120 -15.77 11.68 13.62
CA HIS A 120 -16.10 13.00 14.12
C HIS A 120 -17.55 13.02 14.61
N TYR A 121 -17.76 13.44 15.87
CA TYR A 121 -19.08 13.45 16.52
C TYR A 121 -20.18 14.15 15.70
N LYS A 122 -19.83 15.17 14.89
CA LYS A 122 -20.78 15.97 14.10
C LYS A 122 -21.49 15.16 13.01
N PHE A 123 -20.91 14.05 12.55
CA PHE A 123 -21.56 13.15 11.60
C PHE A 123 -22.76 12.40 12.21
N LEU A 124 -22.72 12.17 13.53
CA LEU A 124 -23.77 11.47 14.25
C LEU A 124 -24.71 12.43 14.97
N SER A 125 -24.16 13.45 15.62
CA SER A 125 -24.91 14.39 16.45
C SER A 125 -24.25 15.77 16.45
N PRO A 126 -24.52 16.63 15.44
CA PRO A 126 -23.87 17.95 15.34
C PRO A 126 -24.31 18.92 16.44
N SER A 127 -25.43 18.64 17.12
CA SER A 127 -25.91 19.41 18.26
C SER A 127 -26.57 18.49 19.27
N LYS A 128 -26.48 18.83 20.56
CA LYS A 128 -27.02 18.03 21.67
C LYS A 128 -28.48 17.64 21.43
N GLY A 129 -28.78 16.35 21.57
CA GLY A 129 -30.12 15.79 21.42
C GLY A 129 -30.62 15.64 19.97
N LYS A 130 -29.82 16.03 18.97
CA LYS A 130 -30.11 15.83 17.54
C LYS A 130 -29.20 14.75 16.98
N TYR A 131 -29.79 13.72 16.38
CA TYR A 131 -29.07 12.65 15.68
C TYR A 131 -29.33 12.72 14.18
N ILE A 132 -28.33 12.39 13.36
CA ILE A 132 -28.43 12.38 11.90
C ILE A 132 -28.23 10.96 11.39
N GLU A 133 -29.26 10.41 10.75
CA GLU A 133 -29.25 9.04 10.23
C GLU A 133 -28.19 8.80 9.14
N LYS A 134 -27.75 9.84 8.41
CA LYS A 134 -26.69 9.73 7.39
C LYS A 134 -25.41 9.09 7.96
N GLY A 135 -24.92 9.57 9.11
CA GLY A 135 -23.72 9.02 9.73
C GLY A 135 -23.90 7.57 10.16
N PHE A 136 -25.06 7.23 10.74
CA PHE A 136 -25.37 5.84 11.11
C PHE A 136 -25.48 4.93 9.89
N THR A 137 -26.04 5.41 8.77
CA THR A 137 -26.16 4.63 7.52
C THR A 137 -24.79 4.29 6.91
N ILE A 138 -23.82 5.20 7.05
CA ILE A 138 -22.43 4.95 6.66
C ILE A 138 -21.82 3.84 7.55
N ILE A 139 -22.03 3.90 8.87
CA ILE A 139 -21.60 2.83 9.79
C ILE A 139 -22.25 1.49 9.42
N ASP A 140 -23.57 1.48 9.16
CA ASP A 140 -24.32 0.29 8.73
C ASP A 140 -23.73 -0.33 7.45
N SER A 141 -23.27 0.52 6.52
CA SER A 141 -22.61 0.09 5.29
C SER A 141 -21.27 -0.60 5.57
N ILE A 142 -20.43 -0.01 6.42
CA ILE A 142 -19.14 -0.59 6.82
C ILE A 142 -19.36 -1.91 7.57
N ILE A 143 -20.34 -1.99 8.48
CA ILE A 143 -20.71 -3.23 9.18
C ILE A 143 -21.07 -4.32 8.15
N SER A 144 -21.92 -4.01 7.17
CA SER A 144 -22.32 -4.95 6.12
C SER A 144 -21.14 -5.45 5.29
N TRP A 145 -20.24 -4.56 4.90
CA TRP A 145 -19.03 -4.92 4.14
C TRP A 145 -18.05 -5.73 4.99
N SER A 146 -17.82 -5.32 6.24
CA SER A 146 -16.94 -6.02 7.18
C SER A 146 -17.44 -7.43 7.49
N LYS A 147 -18.75 -7.63 7.64
CA LYS A 147 -19.37 -8.99 7.74
C LYS A 147 -19.05 -9.86 6.55
N LYS A 148 -19.10 -9.29 5.34
CA LYS A 148 -18.87 -10.03 4.08
C LYS A 148 -17.41 -10.43 3.89
N TYR A 149 -16.47 -9.68 4.47
CA TYR A 149 -15.03 -9.85 4.27
C TYR A 149 -14.27 -10.21 5.55
N ASP A 150 -14.99 -10.70 6.57
CA ASP A 150 -14.43 -11.21 7.82
C ASP A 150 -13.50 -10.22 8.56
N LEU A 151 -13.91 -8.96 8.63
CA LEU A 151 -13.19 -7.89 9.35
C LEU A 151 -13.95 -7.47 10.61
N TYR A 152 -13.25 -7.27 11.72
CA TYR A 152 -13.80 -6.55 12.87
C TYR A 152 -13.82 -5.03 12.61
N LEU A 153 -14.78 -4.33 13.18
CA LEU A 153 -14.88 -2.86 13.15
C LEU A 153 -14.70 -2.28 14.56
N ILE A 154 -13.72 -1.40 14.75
CA ILE A 154 -13.55 -0.62 15.96
C ILE A 154 -14.07 0.80 15.69
N LEU A 155 -15.06 1.23 16.47
CA LEU A 155 -15.58 2.58 16.39
C LEU A 155 -14.77 3.47 17.33
N ASP A 156 -14.17 4.53 16.80
CA ASP A 156 -13.27 5.41 17.55
C ASP A 156 -13.82 6.84 17.58
N MET A 157 -14.05 7.39 18.78
CA MET A 157 -14.39 8.82 18.88
C MET A 157 -13.13 9.66 18.78
N HIS A 158 -12.81 10.01 17.53
CA HIS A 158 -11.56 10.66 17.18
C HIS A 158 -11.62 12.19 17.25
N ALA A 159 -12.79 12.78 17.00
CA ALA A 159 -13.06 14.19 17.29
C ALA A 159 -14.35 14.29 18.11
N ALA A 160 -14.19 14.40 19.43
CA ALA A 160 -15.27 14.48 20.41
C ALA A 160 -15.89 15.90 20.49
N PRO A 161 -17.11 16.06 21.04
CA PRO A 161 -17.65 17.39 21.35
C PRO A 161 -16.65 18.25 22.14
N GLY A 162 -16.33 19.44 21.65
CA GLY A 162 -15.37 20.35 22.27
C GLY A 162 -13.88 20.01 22.07
N GLY A 163 -13.56 18.89 21.43
CA GLY A 163 -12.18 18.44 21.26
C GLY A 163 -11.55 17.89 22.55
N GLN A 164 -11.01 16.68 22.47
CA GLN A 164 -10.38 15.98 23.60
C GLN A 164 -8.87 16.27 23.75
N SER A 165 -8.28 16.92 22.76
CA SER A 165 -6.91 17.45 22.77
C SER A 165 -6.93 18.85 22.12
N PRO A 166 -5.94 19.72 22.37
CA PRO A 166 -5.98 21.10 21.87
C PRO A 166 -5.68 21.22 20.36
N GLY A 167 -5.23 20.13 19.74
CA GLY A 167 -4.75 20.10 18.35
C GLY A 167 -5.83 19.86 17.31
N GLU A 168 -5.39 19.85 16.05
CA GLU A 168 -6.25 19.74 14.88
C GLU A 168 -6.88 18.35 14.71
N ILE A 169 -6.19 17.32 15.19
CA ILE A 169 -6.64 15.93 15.22
C ILE A 169 -8.01 15.77 15.92
N ALA A 170 -8.31 16.65 16.89
CA ALA A 170 -9.56 16.63 17.66
C ALA A 170 -10.59 17.65 17.16
N ASP A 171 -10.32 18.33 16.04
CA ASP A 171 -11.07 19.50 15.55
C ASP A 171 -11.21 20.62 16.60
N ALA A 172 -10.20 20.77 17.46
CA ALA A 172 -10.17 21.77 18.52
C ALA A 172 -9.57 23.08 18.02
N ASN A 173 -9.95 24.19 18.66
CA ASN A 173 -9.41 25.52 18.39
C ASN A 173 -8.37 25.93 19.45
N GLY A 174 -7.37 25.06 19.71
CA GLY A 174 -6.30 25.31 20.68
C GLY A 174 -6.64 25.00 22.14
N VAL A 175 -7.88 24.62 22.44
CA VAL A 175 -8.35 24.27 23.80
C VAL A 175 -9.13 22.96 23.74
N ALA A 176 -8.80 22.03 24.65
CA ALA A 176 -9.51 20.76 24.81
C ALA A 176 -10.76 20.95 25.70
N GLU A 177 -11.82 21.53 25.14
CA GLU A 177 -13.03 21.92 25.89
C GLU A 177 -13.85 20.72 26.38
N LEU A 178 -13.58 19.50 25.90
CA LEU A 178 -14.19 18.30 26.45
C LEU A 178 -13.95 18.18 27.97
N TRP A 179 -12.78 18.62 28.45
CA TRP A 179 -12.39 18.47 29.86
C TRP A 179 -12.96 19.56 30.76
N THR A 180 -13.20 20.74 30.21
CA THR A 180 -13.57 21.93 30.99
C THR A 180 -15.06 22.28 30.90
N ILE A 181 -15.77 21.80 29.86
CA ILE A 181 -17.18 22.09 29.63
C ILE A 181 -18.01 20.82 29.82
N LYS A 182 -18.86 20.82 30.84
CA LYS A 182 -19.70 19.66 31.20
C LYS A 182 -20.68 19.28 30.09
N GLU A 183 -21.19 20.25 29.34
CA GLU A 183 -22.13 20.05 28.25
C GLU A 183 -21.52 19.21 27.13
N ASN A 184 -20.24 19.41 26.82
CA ASN A 184 -19.49 18.61 25.84
C ASN A 184 -19.37 17.15 26.30
N GLN A 185 -19.07 16.93 27.58
CA GLN A 185 -19.02 15.59 28.18
C GLN A 185 -20.38 14.89 28.14
N ASP A 186 -21.44 15.60 28.54
CA ASP A 186 -22.80 15.06 28.53
C ASP A 186 -23.24 14.72 27.10
N HIS A 187 -22.84 15.51 26.11
CA HIS A 187 -23.11 15.24 24.69
C HIS A 187 -22.37 13.99 24.22
N LEU A 188 -21.07 13.87 24.51
CA LEU A 188 -20.27 12.68 24.19
C LEU A 188 -20.87 11.40 24.79
N ILE A 189 -21.22 11.44 26.08
CA ILE A 189 -21.83 10.31 26.79
C ILE A 189 -23.11 9.86 26.09
N LYS A 190 -23.95 10.82 25.65
CA LYS A 190 -25.21 10.51 24.98
C LYS A 190 -25.02 9.94 23.57
N ILE A 191 -24.01 10.41 22.84
CA ILE A 191 -23.65 9.82 21.53
C ILE A 191 -23.26 8.36 21.71
N TRP A 192 -22.38 8.04 22.67
CA TRP A 192 -21.99 6.67 22.97
C TRP A 192 -23.18 5.80 23.40
N GLY A 193 -24.09 6.34 24.22
CA GLY A 193 -25.32 5.67 24.59
C GLY A 193 -26.20 5.32 23.38
N GLU A 194 -26.31 6.21 22.39
CA GLU A 194 -27.07 5.95 21.18
C GLU A 194 -26.40 4.90 20.28
N ILE A 195 -25.07 4.98 20.11
CA ILE A 195 -24.28 3.96 19.39
C ILE A 195 -24.49 2.57 20.02
N ALA A 196 -24.31 2.47 21.35
CA ALA A 196 -24.48 1.22 22.09
C ALA A 196 -25.91 0.67 21.96
N LYS A 197 -26.93 1.54 22.08
CA LYS A 197 -28.33 1.14 21.91
C LYS A 197 -28.63 0.56 20.53
N ARG A 198 -28.05 1.15 19.48
CA ARG A 198 -28.26 0.76 18.08
C ARG A 198 -27.52 -0.53 17.74
N TYR A 199 -26.28 -0.68 18.23
CA TYR A 199 -25.36 -1.72 17.75
C TYR A 199 -25.01 -2.82 18.75
N LYS A 200 -25.63 -2.88 19.94
CA LYS A 200 -25.37 -3.92 20.97
C LYS A 200 -25.38 -5.39 20.49
N ASN A 201 -26.01 -5.68 19.35
CA ASN A 201 -26.13 -7.02 18.77
C ASN A 201 -25.23 -7.23 17.54
N GLU A 202 -24.44 -6.24 17.14
CA GLU A 202 -23.59 -6.28 15.95
C GLU A 202 -22.20 -6.82 16.28
N ASP A 203 -22.06 -8.14 16.29
CA ASP A 203 -20.83 -8.87 16.65
C ASP A 203 -19.58 -8.55 15.80
N VAL A 204 -19.77 -8.00 14.60
CA VAL A 204 -18.69 -7.47 13.77
C VAL A 204 -18.04 -6.24 14.37
N ILE A 205 -18.75 -5.47 15.21
CA ILE A 205 -18.09 -4.43 15.97
C ILE A 205 -17.23 -5.11 17.03
N GLY A 206 -15.92 -4.91 16.96
CA GLY A 206 -14.97 -5.47 17.93
C GLY A 206 -14.97 -4.69 19.25
N GLY A 207 -15.36 -3.41 19.21
CA GLY A 207 -15.55 -2.60 20.40
C GLY A 207 -15.58 -1.10 20.14
N TYR A 208 -15.58 -0.35 21.23
CA TYR A 208 -15.72 1.10 21.28
C TYR A 208 -14.47 1.75 21.87
N ASP A 209 -13.76 2.51 21.05
CA ASP A 209 -12.62 3.32 21.45
C ASP A 209 -13.10 4.73 21.84
N LEU A 210 -13.18 4.95 23.15
CA LEU A 210 -14.10 5.93 23.72
C LEU A 210 -13.70 7.38 23.45
N ILE A 211 -12.40 7.66 23.49
CA ILE A 211 -11.81 9.00 23.36
C ILE A 211 -10.40 8.83 22.80
N ASN A 212 -10.16 9.27 21.56
CA ASN A 212 -8.83 9.23 20.95
C ASN A 212 -7.87 10.27 21.53
N GLU A 213 -6.64 9.90 21.85
CA GLU A 213 -5.55 10.82 22.23
C GLU A 213 -5.93 11.97 23.22
N PRO A 214 -6.48 11.67 24.41
CA PRO A 214 -6.70 12.68 25.45
C PRO A 214 -5.47 13.55 25.72
N VAL A 215 -5.66 14.87 25.74
CA VAL A 215 -4.69 15.82 26.30
C VAL A 215 -5.44 16.78 27.21
N LEU A 216 -5.30 16.55 28.52
CA LEU A 216 -6.00 17.30 29.54
C LEU A 216 -5.27 18.61 29.88
N PRO A 217 -6.00 19.65 30.34
CA PRO A 217 -5.38 20.86 30.91
C PRO A 217 -4.40 20.54 32.04
N ASN A 218 -3.35 21.37 32.20
CA ASN A 218 -2.25 21.14 33.14
C ASN A 218 -2.65 20.95 34.62
N ASN A 219 -3.83 21.44 35.03
CA ASN A 219 -4.37 21.28 36.39
C ASN A 219 -5.24 20.03 36.56
N MET A 220 -5.34 19.19 35.54
CA MET A 220 -6.06 17.93 35.55
C MET A 220 -5.10 16.76 35.30
N SER A 221 -5.58 15.55 35.60
CA SER A 221 -4.79 14.32 35.55
C SER A 221 -5.61 13.18 34.96
N ASN A 222 -5.01 12.00 34.86
CA ASN A 222 -5.75 10.80 34.51
C ASN A 222 -6.93 10.48 35.45
N ARG A 223 -7.03 11.10 36.64
CA ARG A 223 -8.21 10.97 37.48
C ARG A 223 -9.47 11.51 36.79
N GLU A 224 -9.39 12.70 36.20
CA GLU A 224 -10.49 13.31 35.45
C GLU A 224 -10.78 12.50 34.17
N ASN A 225 -9.72 12.04 33.50
CA ASN A 225 -9.82 11.15 32.34
C ASN A 225 -10.60 9.86 32.66
N ARG A 226 -10.21 9.18 33.75
CA ARG A 226 -10.88 7.99 34.29
C ARG A 226 -12.35 8.25 34.60
N ASN A 227 -12.65 9.36 35.28
CA ASN A 227 -14.03 9.70 35.67
C ASN A 227 -14.95 9.86 34.45
N LEU A 228 -14.45 10.47 33.37
CA LEU A 228 -15.23 10.61 32.14
C LEU A 228 -15.42 9.25 31.44
N HIS A 229 -14.37 8.44 31.31
CA HIS A 229 -14.47 7.10 30.74
C HIS A 229 -15.48 6.22 31.50
N ILE A 230 -15.48 6.25 32.84
CA ILE A 230 -16.47 5.54 33.65
C ILE A 230 -17.90 6.02 33.36
N ARG A 231 -18.11 7.33 33.21
CA ARG A 231 -19.44 7.88 32.88
C ARG A 231 -19.92 7.46 31.50
N ILE A 232 -19.02 7.43 30.51
CA ILE A 232 -19.31 6.93 29.16
C ILE A 232 -19.65 5.43 29.22
N ARG A 233 -18.79 4.63 29.86
CA ARG A 233 -19.02 3.20 30.09
C ARG A 233 -20.39 2.96 30.71
N ASN A 234 -20.71 3.67 31.79
CA ASN A 234 -21.97 3.48 32.50
C ASN A 234 -23.19 3.76 31.62
N GLU A 235 -23.09 4.67 30.65
CA GLU A 235 -24.16 4.89 29.68
C GLU A 235 -24.22 3.76 28.64
N ILE A 236 -23.07 3.31 28.11
CA ILE A 236 -22.98 2.17 27.18
C ILE A 236 -23.59 0.92 27.81
N ARG A 237 -23.17 0.58 29.04
CA ARG A 237 -23.65 -0.58 29.80
C ARG A 237 -25.11 -0.47 30.27
N LYS A 238 -25.85 0.58 29.94
CA LYS A 238 -27.33 0.54 30.05
C LYS A 238 -27.97 -0.28 28.93
N TYR A 239 -27.29 -0.38 27.80
CA TYR A 239 -27.82 -0.98 26.57
C TYR A 239 -27.02 -2.18 26.10
N ASP A 240 -25.71 -2.18 26.32
CA ASP A 240 -24.77 -3.10 25.69
C ASP A 240 -23.79 -3.71 26.67
N GLN A 241 -23.85 -5.03 26.84
CA GLN A 241 -22.96 -5.80 27.71
C GLN A 241 -21.85 -6.55 26.95
N ASN A 242 -21.85 -6.50 25.62
CA ASN A 242 -21.08 -7.43 24.79
C ASN A 242 -19.76 -6.83 24.31
N HIS A 243 -19.78 -5.57 23.88
CA HIS A 243 -18.62 -4.96 23.21
C HIS A 243 -17.49 -4.58 24.16
N ILE A 244 -16.24 -4.73 23.68
CA ILE A 244 -15.04 -4.25 24.38
C ILE A 244 -15.08 -2.72 24.48
N ILE A 245 -14.61 -2.19 25.61
CA ILE A 245 -14.34 -0.76 25.78
C ILE A 245 -12.83 -0.53 25.74
N PHE A 246 -12.36 0.22 24.74
CA PHE A 246 -10.97 0.65 24.65
C PHE A 246 -10.80 2.01 25.35
N VAL A 247 -9.79 2.10 26.21
CA VAL A 247 -9.55 3.24 27.10
C VAL A 247 -8.17 3.81 26.84
N ASN A 248 -8.12 5.11 26.52
CA ASN A 248 -6.88 5.81 26.18
C ASN A 248 -6.33 6.63 27.36
N GLY A 249 -5.00 6.66 27.42
CA GLY A 249 -4.23 7.48 28.35
C GLY A 249 -4.24 8.98 28.03
N ASN A 250 -3.89 9.82 29.00
CA ASN A 250 -3.52 11.22 28.74
C ASN A 250 -2.24 11.30 27.90
N TRP A 251 -1.91 12.52 27.43
CA TRP A 251 -0.73 12.81 26.62
C TRP A 251 -0.68 11.97 25.35
N TYR A 252 -1.71 12.10 24.50
CA TYR A 252 -1.81 11.38 23.23
C TYR A 252 -1.69 9.85 23.42
N SER A 253 -2.41 9.34 24.43
CA SER A 253 -2.44 7.90 24.72
C SER A 253 -1.09 7.30 25.10
N THR A 254 -0.19 8.07 25.73
CA THR A 254 1.13 7.61 26.22
C THR A 254 1.29 7.66 27.73
N SER A 255 0.30 8.17 28.47
CA SER A 255 0.34 8.30 29.94
C SER A 255 -0.89 7.67 30.59
N PHE A 256 -0.69 6.58 31.35
CA PHE A 256 -1.79 5.80 31.94
C PHE A 256 -1.86 5.84 33.47
N GLY A 257 -0.80 6.30 34.14
CA GLY A 257 -0.77 6.32 35.61
C GLY A 257 -1.95 7.11 36.18
N GLY A 258 -2.69 6.51 37.11
CA GLY A 258 -3.91 7.07 37.69
C GLY A 258 -5.20 6.65 36.99
N LEU A 259 -5.11 5.84 35.92
CA LEU A 259 -6.27 5.19 35.31
C LEU A 259 -6.58 3.85 35.98
N GLU A 260 -5.73 3.30 36.82
CA GLU A 260 -5.92 2.01 37.51
C GLU A 260 -6.88 2.11 38.72
N PRO A 261 -7.50 1.00 39.17
CA PRO A 261 -7.56 -0.32 38.53
C PRO A 261 -8.47 -0.31 37.29
N SER A 262 -8.57 -1.42 36.56
CA SER A 262 -9.61 -1.56 35.53
C SER A 262 -11.00 -1.31 36.12
N PHE A 263 -11.91 -0.83 35.27
CA PHE A 263 -13.25 -0.44 35.71
C PHE A 263 -14.37 -1.15 34.96
N ASP A 264 -14.08 -1.94 33.93
CA ASP A 264 -15.05 -2.78 33.22
C ASP A 264 -14.43 -4.16 32.98
N ASP A 265 -15.25 -5.21 33.04
CA ASP A 265 -14.79 -6.59 32.90
C ASP A 265 -14.42 -6.93 31.45
N ASN A 266 -14.90 -6.14 30.48
CA ASN A 266 -14.60 -6.29 29.06
C ASN A 266 -13.92 -5.02 28.50
N MET A 267 -12.68 -4.78 28.94
CA MET A 267 -11.96 -3.51 28.73
C MET A 267 -10.52 -3.73 28.24
N VAL A 268 -10.02 -2.82 27.42
CA VAL A 268 -8.63 -2.85 26.92
C VAL A 268 -7.99 -1.47 27.07
N TRP A 269 -6.73 -1.41 27.50
CA TRP A 269 -5.97 -0.15 27.45
C TRP A 269 -5.43 0.08 26.03
N ALA A 270 -5.87 1.14 25.37
CA ALA A 270 -5.43 1.51 24.03
C ALA A 270 -4.34 2.59 24.13
N PHE A 271 -3.14 2.28 23.63
CA PHE A 271 -2.00 3.18 23.64
C PHE A 271 -1.52 3.46 22.23
N HIS A 272 -0.81 4.58 22.04
CA HIS A 272 -0.27 4.99 20.75
C HIS A 272 1.26 5.00 20.77
N LYS A 273 1.88 4.82 19.60
CA LYS A 273 3.35 4.84 19.45
C LYS A 273 3.73 5.53 18.15
N TYR A 274 4.46 6.63 18.25
CA TYR A 274 5.00 7.38 17.12
C TYR A 274 6.44 7.84 17.37
N TRP A 275 7.26 7.81 16.32
CA TRP A 275 8.61 8.41 16.26
C TRP A 275 9.50 8.18 17.48
N ASN A 276 9.58 6.94 17.97
CA ASN A 276 10.45 6.54 19.07
C ASN A 276 11.22 5.25 18.76
N ASP A 277 12.21 4.93 19.59
CA ASP A 277 12.94 3.67 19.54
C ASP A 277 11.99 2.46 19.61
N VAL A 278 12.36 1.39 18.90
CA VAL A 278 11.59 0.15 18.87
C VAL A 278 12.23 -0.87 19.79
N THR A 279 12.03 -0.70 21.10
CA THR A 279 12.55 -1.60 22.13
C THR A 279 11.49 -1.89 23.20
N ILE A 280 11.63 -3.03 23.89
CA ILE A 280 10.77 -3.39 25.04
C ILE A 280 10.76 -2.28 26.09
N GLY A 281 11.90 -1.64 26.35
CA GLY A 281 12.01 -0.54 27.31
C GLY A 281 11.03 0.60 27.05
N THR A 282 10.74 0.91 25.79
CA THR A 282 9.79 1.98 25.42
C THR A 282 8.33 1.65 25.72
N ILE A 283 7.99 0.37 25.94
CA ILE A 283 6.62 -0.09 26.25
C ILE A 283 6.53 -0.78 27.61
N GLN A 284 7.62 -0.89 28.37
CA GLN A 284 7.67 -1.66 29.61
C GLN A 284 6.63 -1.19 30.65
N TYR A 285 6.38 0.11 30.74
CA TYR A 285 5.37 0.65 31.65
C TYR A 285 3.93 0.19 31.28
N LEU A 286 3.65 -0.04 30.00
CA LEU A 286 2.37 -0.59 29.52
C LEU A 286 2.26 -2.09 29.81
N LEU A 287 3.36 -2.82 29.68
CA LEU A 287 3.41 -4.24 30.07
C LEU A 287 3.19 -4.38 31.58
N ASN A 288 3.77 -3.49 32.39
CA ASN A 288 3.54 -3.45 33.83
C ASN A 288 2.06 -3.13 34.14
N LEU A 289 1.45 -2.17 33.43
CA LEU A 289 0.03 -1.86 33.56
C LEU A 289 -0.86 -3.07 33.23
N ARG A 290 -0.61 -3.73 32.09
CA ARG A 290 -1.29 -4.97 31.66
C ARG A 290 -1.26 -6.01 32.77
N ASP A 291 -0.09 -6.21 33.34
CA ASP A 291 0.17 -7.26 34.32
C ASP A 291 -0.44 -6.95 35.69
N GLN A 292 -0.33 -5.70 36.14
CA GLN A 292 -0.88 -5.23 37.41
C GLN A 292 -2.42 -5.22 37.40
N THR A 293 -3.03 -4.87 36.27
CA THR A 293 -4.50 -4.78 36.13
C THR A 293 -5.14 -6.04 35.57
N ASN A 294 -4.35 -7.03 35.15
CA ASN A 294 -4.80 -8.23 34.42
C ASN A 294 -5.78 -7.89 33.29
N THR A 295 -5.46 -6.83 32.53
CA THR A 295 -6.30 -6.25 31.48
C THR A 295 -5.48 -6.17 30.19
N PRO A 296 -6.00 -6.53 29.01
CA PRO A 296 -5.22 -6.47 27.78
C PRO A 296 -4.82 -5.04 27.42
N ILE A 297 -3.77 -4.93 26.61
CA ILE A 297 -3.35 -3.67 25.99
C ILE A 297 -3.41 -3.83 24.46
N TRP A 298 -3.64 -2.74 23.74
CA TRP A 298 -3.75 -2.69 22.30
C TRP A 298 -3.05 -1.45 21.75
N LEU A 299 -2.24 -1.60 20.71
CA LEU A 299 -1.62 -0.47 20.00
C LEU A 299 -2.67 0.12 19.06
N GLY A 300 -3.48 1.06 19.56
CA GLY A 300 -4.60 1.65 18.83
C GLY A 300 -4.17 2.50 17.63
N GLU A 301 -2.94 3.02 17.68
CA GLU A 301 -2.39 3.83 16.59
C GLU A 301 -0.85 3.85 16.57
N PHE A 302 -0.30 3.64 15.38
CA PHE A 302 1.10 3.88 15.03
C PHE A 302 1.20 4.08 13.51
N GLY A 303 2.24 4.78 13.05
CA GLY A 303 2.35 5.11 11.63
C GLY A 303 3.41 6.16 11.33
N GLU A 304 3.23 6.87 10.21
CA GLU A 304 4.01 8.04 9.80
C GLU A 304 5.55 7.87 9.91
N ASN A 305 6.06 6.73 9.45
CA ASN A 305 7.48 6.39 9.49
C ASN A 305 7.85 5.50 8.27
N SER A 306 9.06 4.94 8.24
CA SER A 306 9.47 4.02 7.17
C SER A 306 8.87 2.62 7.32
N ASN A 307 8.87 1.87 6.22
CA ASN A 307 8.46 0.46 6.20
C ASN A 307 9.25 -0.39 7.20
N GLU A 308 10.55 -0.11 7.33
CA GLU A 308 11.44 -0.80 8.28
C GLU A 308 11.04 -0.52 9.74
N TRP A 309 10.69 0.72 10.08
CA TRP A 309 10.22 1.05 11.43
C TRP A 309 8.90 0.34 11.74
N TRP A 310 7.94 0.33 10.81
CA TRP A 310 6.66 -0.35 11.01
C TRP A 310 6.82 -1.84 11.22
N ALA A 311 7.62 -2.51 10.39
CA ALA A 311 7.89 -3.94 10.52
C ALA A 311 8.46 -4.26 11.92
N ARG A 312 9.43 -3.47 12.40
CA ARG A 312 10.01 -3.63 13.74
C ARG A 312 9.01 -3.40 14.86
N VAL A 313 8.13 -2.40 14.75
CA VAL A 313 7.10 -2.14 15.76
C VAL A 313 6.17 -3.34 15.85
N ILE A 314 5.71 -3.85 14.71
CA ILE A 314 4.86 -5.05 14.65
C ILE A 314 5.56 -6.26 15.26
N ASP A 315 6.82 -6.50 14.92
CA ASP A 315 7.58 -7.61 15.48
C ASP A 315 7.69 -7.48 17.02
N LEU A 316 7.90 -6.27 17.54
CA LEU A 316 7.92 -5.99 18.98
C LEU A 316 6.56 -6.25 19.65
N ILE A 317 5.46 -5.74 19.10
CA ILE A 317 4.15 -5.85 19.77
C ILE A 317 3.52 -7.24 19.61
N GLU A 318 3.73 -7.93 18.49
CA GLU A 318 3.19 -9.28 18.27
C GLU A 318 3.95 -10.31 19.12
N ALA A 319 5.26 -10.11 19.37
CA ALA A 319 6.05 -10.93 20.29
C ALA A 319 5.48 -10.88 21.74
N GLU A 320 4.90 -9.74 22.12
CA GLU A 320 4.21 -9.57 23.41
C GLU A 320 2.72 -9.96 23.36
N GLY A 321 2.25 -10.47 22.22
CA GLY A 321 0.88 -10.89 22.00
C GLY A 321 -0.14 -9.74 22.01
N ILE A 322 0.28 -8.55 21.59
CA ILE A 322 -0.50 -7.31 21.53
C ILE A 322 -0.98 -7.11 20.08
N GLY A 323 -2.26 -6.78 19.90
CA GLY A 323 -2.79 -6.34 18.61
C GLY A 323 -2.46 -4.88 18.29
N TRP A 324 -2.62 -4.48 17.04
CA TRP A 324 -2.23 -3.17 16.54
C TRP A 324 -3.21 -2.62 15.51
N ASN A 325 -3.16 -1.31 15.28
CA ASN A 325 -3.89 -0.63 14.21
C ASN A 325 -3.04 0.49 13.59
N TRP A 326 -2.83 0.41 12.28
CA TRP A 326 -1.91 1.27 11.54
C TRP A 326 -2.59 2.51 10.93
N TRP A 327 -1.91 3.66 11.02
CA TRP A 327 -2.34 4.96 10.52
C TRP A 327 -1.52 5.39 9.28
N THR A 328 -2.12 5.64 8.11
CA THR A 328 -3.54 5.50 7.73
C THR A 328 -3.74 5.11 6.26
N TYR A 329 -4.94 4.65 5.92
CA TYR A 329 -5.32 4.01 4.66
C TYR A 329 -5.06 4.83 3.38
N LYS A 330 -5.50 6.10 3.35
CA LYS A 330 -5.42 6.98 2.16
C LYS A 330 -4.85 8.35 2.50
N LYS A 331 -3.94 8.82 1.65
CA LYS A 331 -3.37 10.19 1.69
C LYS A 331 -3.01 10.63 0.28
N TYR A 332 -2.93 11.94 0.05
CA TYR A 332 -2.56 12.53 -1.23
C TYR A 332 -1.04 12.64 -1.36
N ASP A 333 -0.51 12.28 -2.53
CA ASP A 333 0.90 12.44 -2.97
C ASP A 333 1.95 12.05 -1.91
N THR A 334 1.85 10.85 -1.36
CA THR A 334 2.79 10.40 -0.33
C THR A 334 3.19 8.95 -0.48
N ILE A 335 4.36 8.63 0.08
CA ILE A 335 4.91 7.29 0.17
C ILE A 335 4.46 6.56 1.45
N THR A 336 4.02 7.28 2.48
CA THR A 336 3.67 6.74 3.81
C THR A 336 2.21 6.28 3.94
N THR A 337 1.60 5.80 2.87
CA THR A 337 0.22 5.28 2.89
C THR A 337 0.09 4.06 1.98
N ILE A 338 -0.94 3.23 2.13
CA ILE A 338 -1.19 2.14 1.19
C ILE A 338 -1.74 2.69 -0.13
N ALA A 339 -2.79 3.51 -0.06
CA ALA A 339 -3.45 4.07 -1.22
C ALA A 339 -3.12 5.56 -1.36
N SER A 340 -2.09 5.86 -2.17
CA SER A 340 -1.66 7.23 -2.44
C SER A 340 -2.49 7.83 -3.56
N VAL A 341 -3.15 8.96 -3.30
CA VAL A 341 -3.95 9.66 -4.31
C VAL A 341 -3.06 10.64 -5.09
N PRO A 342 -2.92 10.50 -6.42
CA PRO A 342 -2.09 11.41 -7.21
C PRO A 342 -2.73 12.81 -7.27
N LEU A 343 -1.91 13.86 -7.19
CA LEU A 343 -2.42 15.23 -7.37
C LEU A 343 -2.67 15.53 -8.84
N THR A 344 -3.85 16.06 -9.14
CA THR A 344 -4.17 16.60 -10.46
C THR A 344 -3.62 18.02 -10.63
N LYS A 345 -3.51 18.47 -11.89
CA LYS A 345 -3.03 19.82 -12.20
C LYS A 345 -3.89 20.91 -11.55
N ASN A 346 -5.21 20.78 -11.57
CA ASN A 346 -6.10 21.78 -11.00
C ASN A 346 -6.03 21.78 -9.47
N TYR A 347 -5.91 20.61 -8.83
CA TYR A 347 -5.73 20.57 -7.39
C TYR A 347 -4.38 21.16 -6.96
N ARG A 348 -3.28 20.86 -7.67
CA ARG A 348 -1.97 21.53 -7.45
C ARG A 348 -2.08 23.06 -7.54
N THR A 349 -2.89 23.57 -8.48
CA THR A 349 -3.15 25.01 -8.61
C THR A 349 -3.84 25.59 -7.37
N ILE A 350 -4.77 24.85 -6.75
CA ILE A 350 -5.42 25.25 -5.49
C ILE A 350 -4.41 25.26 -4.33
N LEU A 351 -3.56 24.24 -4.26
CA LEU A 351 -2.50 24.16 -3.24
C LEU A 351 -1.51 25.32 -3.37
N ASP A 352 -1.10 25.67 -4.60
CA ASP A 352 -0.21 26.82 -4.85
C ASP A 352 -0.85 28.15 -4.46
N TYR A 353 -2.17 28.31 -4.66
CA TYR A 353 -2.91 29.47 -4.16
C TYR A 353 -2.96 29.51 -2.62
N TRP A 354 -3.34 28.42 -1.96
CA TRP A 354 -3.34 28.35 -0.50
C TRP A 354 -1.94 28.52 0.11
N GLY A 355 -0.89 28.16 -0.63
CA GLY A 355 0.51 28.39 -0.28
C GLY A 355 1.04 29.79 -0.62
N GLY A 356 0.19 30.67 -1.17
CA GLY A 356 0.56 32.06 -1.48
C GLY A 356 1.47 32.24 -2.69
N LYS A 357 1.65 31.23 -3.54
CA LYS A 357 2.54 31.28 -4.71
C LYS A 357 1.90 31.95 -5.92
N ILE A 358 0.57 31.92 -6.01
CA ILE A 358 -0.19 32.49 -7.11
C ILE A 358 -1.42 33.26 -6.59
N SER A 359 -2.02 34.09 -7.45
CA SER A 359 -3.31 34.72 -7.16
C SER A 359 -4.47 33.70 -7.23
N LYS A 360 -5.63 34.06 -6.64
CA LYS A 360 -6.80 33.18 -6.59
C LYS A 360 -7.19 32.71 -8.00
N PRO A 361 -7.22 31.39 -8.27
CA PRO A 361 -7.66 30.86 -9.56
C PRO A 361 -9.15 31.14 -9.80
N THR A 362 -9.61 30.93 -11.03
CA THR A 362 -11.04 31.06 -11.34
C THR A 362 -11.86 30.05 -10.56
N GLN A 363 -13.12 30.37 -10.26
CA GLN A 363 -14.02 29.47 -9.54
C GLN A 363 -14.17 28.12 -10.27
N ALA A 364 -14.20 28.12 -11.60
CA ALA A 364 -14.26 26.90 -12.41
C ALA A 364 -13.05 25.98 -12.19
N ILE A 365 -11.83 26.53 -12.14
CA ILE A 365 -10.61 25.74 -11.84
C ILE A 365 -10.69 25.18 -10.42
N CYS A 366 -11.13 25.98 -9.46
CA CYS A 366 -11.22 25.57 -8.06
C CYS A 366 -12.24 24.43 -7.86
N VAL A 367 -13.42 24.55 -8.46
CA VAL A 367 -14.45 23.49 -8.42
C VAL A 367 -13.94 22.22 -9.10
N SER A 368 -13.35 22.34 -10.30
CA SER A 368 -12.79 21.18 -11.02
C SER A 368 -11.70 20.49 -10.20
N GLY A 369 -10.77 21.25 -9.62
CA GLY A 369 -9.67 20.69 -8.82
C GLY A 369 -10.14 19.94 -7.58
N LEU A 370 -11.18 20.44 -6.89
CA LEU A 370 -11.76 19.73 -5.74
C LEU A 370 -12.57 18.49 -6.16
N MET A 371 -13.32 18.55 -7.27
CA MET A 371 -14.02 17.38 -7.79
C MET A 371 -13.07 16.28 -8.27
N GLU A 372 -11.99 16.67 -8.96
CA GLU A 372 -10.89 15.78 -9.36
C GLU A 372 -10.21 15.13 -8.16
N MET A 373 -9.97 15.90 -7.09
CA MET A 373 -9.47 15.40 -5.82
C MET A 373 -10.41 14.34 -5.24
N ALA A 374 -11.72 14.60 -5.18
CA ALA A 374 -12.70 13.62 -4.72
C ALA A 374 -12.76 12.36 -5.63
N ASP A 375 -12.61 12.50 -6.94
CA ASP A 375 -12.54 11.36 -7.87
C ASP A 375 -11.28 10.52 -7.70
N GLY A 376 -10.15 11.14 -7.35
CA GLY A 376 -8.89 10.47 -7.08
C GLY A 376 -8.96 9.45 -5.92
N LEU A 377 -9.89 9.64 -4.99
CA LEU A 377 -10.09 8.75 -3.83
C LEU A 377 -10.62 7.36 -4.20
N LEU A 378 -11.22 7.18 -5.38
CA LEU A 378 -11.64 5.85 -5.82
C LEU A 378 -10.42 4.92 -5.87
N LEU A 379 -10.49 3.73 -5.29
CA LEU A 379 -9.34 2.82 -5.16
C LEU A 379 -8.59 2.57 -6.49
N LYS A 380 -9.33 2.46 -7.59
CA LYS A 380 -8.78 2.27 -8.95
C LYS A 380 -7.91 3.43 -9.46
N ASN A 381 -8.03 4.60 -8.85
CA ASN A 381 -7.31 5.82 -9.18
C ASN A 381 -6.12 6.07 -8.22
N CYS A 382 -5.98 5.26 -7.17
CA CYS A 382 -4.89 5.35 -6.20
C CYS A 382 -3.66 4.55 -6.66
N ASP A 383 -2.48 5.07 -6.37
CA ASP A 383 -1.23 4.34 -6.47
C ASP A 383 -1.04 3.46 -5.22
N ILE A 384 -1.13 2.14 -5.40
CA ILE A 384 -0.97 1.18 -4.30
C ILE A 384 0.50 0.95 -3.98
N ARG A 385 0.92 1.32 -2.77
CA ARG A 385 2.29 1.17 -2.26
C ARG A 385 2.50 -0.24 -1.70
N LYS A 386 2.90 -1.17 -2.57
CA LYS A 386 3.13 -2.59 -2.22
C LYS A 386 4.11 -2.79 -1.06
N GLY A 387 5.15 -1.95 -0.96
CA GLY A 387 6.12 -2.03 0.13
C GLY A 387 5.50 -1.80 1.51
N VAL A 388 4.51 -0.90 1.59
CA VAL A 388 3.76 -0.63 2.83
C VAL A 388 3.00 -1.89 3.24
N ILE A 389 2.21 -2.47 2.34
CA ILE A 389 1.45 -3.71 2.62
C ILE A 389 2.38 -4.83 3.09
N SER A 390 3.46 -5.08 2.35
CA SER A 390 4.43 -6.14 2.65
C SER A 390 5.06 -5.96 4.03
N SER A 391 5.49 -4.73 4.36
CA SER A 391 6.09 -4.42 5.68
C SER A 391 5.13 -4.64 6.86
N LEU A 392 3.83 -4.44 6.64
CA LEU A 392 2.82 -4.59 7.68
C LEU A 392 2.39 -6.05 7.88
N LEU A 393 2.18 -6.80 6.78
CA LEU A 393 1.41 -8.04 6.82
C LEU A 393 2.17 -9.27 6.32
N GLU A 394 3.23 -9.12 5.55
CA GLU A 394 3.89 -10.25 4.90
C GLU A 394 5.12 -10.72 5.69
N ASP A 395 5.12 -11.99 6.06
CA ASP A 395 6.26 -12.68 6.64
C ASP A 395 7.51 -12.63 5.74
N SER A 396 7.30 -12.70 4.42
CA SER A 396 8.38 -12.68 3.42
C SER A 396 9.18 -11.38 3.46
N TYR A 397 8.57 -10.25 3.86
CA TYR A 397 9.28 -8.98 3.99
C TYR A 397 10.50 -9.09 4.91
N ARG A 398 10.40 -9.89 6.00
CA ARG A 398 11.47 -10.08 6.99
C ARG A 398 12.45 -11.21 6.64
N LYS A 399 12.18 -12.00 5.60
CA LYS A 399 12.86 -13.29 5.38
C LYS A 399 13.50 -13.40 3.99
N GLU A 400 12.95 -12.72 2.99
CA GLU A 400 13.30 -12.92 1.60
C GLU A 400 13.53 -11.59 0.88
N SER A 401 14.41 -11.62 -0.13
CA SER A 401 14.55 -10.55 -1.10
C SER A 401 13.73 -10.91 -2.33
N LEU A 402 12.64 -10.18 -2.57
CA LEU A 402 11.67 -10.49 -3.62
C LEU A 402 11.69 -9.44 -4.73
N PRO A 403 11.52 -9.81 -6.01
CA PRO A 403 11.51 -8.85 -7.11
C PRO A 403 10.39 -7.82 -6.95
N PHE A 404 10.76 -6.54 -6.81
CA PHE A 404 9.79 -5.45 -6.83
C PHE A 404 9.19 -5.24 -8.22
N LYS A 405 10.02 -5.41 -9.25
CA LYS A 405 9.62 -5.50 -10.67
C LYS A 405 10.30 -6.68 -11.33
N ASN A 406 9.69 -7.16 -12.42
CA ASN A 406 10.28 -8.21 -13.24
C ASN A 406 11.36 -7.61 -14.16
N HIS A 407 12.62 -7.91 -13.87
CA HIS A 407 13.77 -7.45 -14.64
C HIS A 407 14.26 -8.54 -15.59
N ILE A 408 14.18 -8.29 -16.90
CA ILE A 408 14.62 -9.23 -17.95
C ILE A 408 15.96 -8.75 -18.52
N ILE A 409 16.95 -9.64 -18.60
CA ILE A 409 18.30 -9.33 -19.10
C ILE A 409 18.54 -10.03 -20.45
N PRO A 410 19.00 -9.32 -21.50
CA PRO A 410 19.48 -7.93 -21.50
C PRO A 410 18.38 -6.88 -21.31
N GLY A 411 18.68 -5.80 -20.59
CA GLY A 411 17.68 -4.81 -20.25
C GLY A 411 18.21 -3.64 -19.44
N LYS A 412 17.29 -2.72 -19.08
CA LYS A 412 17.55 -1.57 -18.22
C LYS A 412 16.78 -1.75 -16.91
N ILE A 413 17.48 -1.56 -15.80
CA ILE A 413 16.96 -1.62 -14.44
C ILE A 413 17.07 -0.21 -13.86
N ALA A 414 16.00 0.35 -13.32
CA ALA A 414 16.10 1.56 -12.51
C ALA A 414 16.73 1.20 -11.17
N PHE A 415 17.71 1.97 -10.69
CA PHE A 415 18.28 1.70 -9.37
C PHE A 415 17.22 1.77 -8.26
N ALA A 416 16.21 2.63 -8.41
CA ALA A 416 15.08 2.74 -7.47
C ALA A 416 14.13 1.50 -7.48
N ASP A 417 14.24 0.63 -8.49
CA ASP A 417 13.45 -0.62 -8.62
C ASP A 417 14.16 -1.84 -7.99
N TYR A 418 14.91 -1.63 -6.91
CA TYR A 418 15.52 -2.70 -6.11
C TYR A 418 14.46 -3.62 -5.50
N ASP A 419 14.87 -4.77 -5.01
CA ASP A 419 13.97 -5.78 -4.49
C ASP A 419 13.17 -5.28 -3.26
N LEU A 420 12.02 -5.91 -3.04
CA LEU A 420 11.17 -5.73 -1.87
C LEU A 420 11.69 -6.60 -0.73
N GLY A 421 11.75 -6.05 0.48
CA GLY A 421 12.18 -6.76 1.69
C GLY A 421 12.90 -5.83 2.67
N ALA A 422 13.13 -6.31 3.88
CA ALA A 422 13.67 -5.54 4.99
C ALA A 422 15.13 -5.10 4.79
N LEU A 423 15.54 -4.16 5.65
CA LEU A 423 16.92 -3.70 5.76
C LEU A 423 17.87 -4.89 6.02
N GLY A 424 19.01 -4.90 5.33
CA GLY A 424 20.01 -5.97 5.38
C GLY A 424 19.69 -7.18 4.52
N LEU A 425 18.47 -7.30 3.97
CA LEU A 425 18.06 -8.37 3.06
C LEU A 425 17.97 -7.89 1.61
N SER A 426 17.15 -6.88 1.34
CA SER A 426 16.94 -6.35 -0.03
C SER A 426 17.74 -5.09 -0.31
N TYR A 427 18.06 -4.33 0.73
CA TYR A 427 18.87 -3.13 0.65
C TYR A 427 19.56 -2.87 2.00
N MET A 428 20.56 -1.99 2.00
CA MET A 428 21.12 -1.40 3.21
C MET A 428 21.20 0.11 3.03
N ASP A 429 20.71 0.82 4.04
CA ASP A 429 20.77 2.28 4.19
C ASP A 429 21.01 2.60 5.67
N TYR A 430 21.75 3.66 5.98
CA TYR A 430 22.02 4.04 7.37
C TYR A 430 20.93 4.94 7.97
N ASP A 431 20.19 5.68 7.16
CA ASP A 431 19.16 6.62 7.60
C ASP A 431 17.76 6.02 7.41
N PHE A 432 17.57 4.74 7.74
CA PHE A 432 16.40 3.95 7.32
C PHE A 432 15.12 4.15 8.14
N MET A 433 15.16 4.81 9.30
CA MET A 433 13.99 5.04 10.16
C MET A 433 14.15 6.28 11.03
N ARG A 434 13.03 6.84 11.49
CA ARG A 434 13.02 7.96 12.46
C ARG A 434 12.67 7.47 13.86
N THR A 435 13.54 7.72 14.84
CA THR A 435 13.33 7.34 16.25
C THR A 435 13.21 8.52 17.21
N GLY A 436 13.41 9.77 16.75
CA GLY A 436 13.26 10.96 17.58
C GLY A 436 14.26 11.04 18.75
N VAL A 437 15.27 10.17 18.80
CA VAL A 437 16.34 10.17 19.80
C VAL A 437 17.49 11.07 19.33
N GLY A 438 18.02 11.89 20.24
CA GLY A 438 19.07 12.86 19.93
C GLY A 438 18.57 13.96 18.99
N ASP A 439 19.39 14.32 18.00
CA ASP A 439 19.06 15.34 16.99
C ASP A 439 18.37 14.75 15.74
N GLN A 440 17.87 13.50 15.81
CA GLN A 440 17.27 12.82 14.66
C GLN A 440 15.86 13.37 14.34
N LEU A 441 15.81 14.41 13.51
CA LEU A 441 14.57 15.02 13.04
C LEU A 441 13.95 14.32 11.81
N SER A 442 14.72 13.50 11.10
CA SER A 442 14.32 12.78 9.88
C SER A 442 14.89 11.37 9.83
N GLY A 443 14.29 10.52 9.00
CA GLY A 443 14.73 9.15 8.75
C GLY A 443 13.77 8.43 7.81
N GLY A 444 14.24 7.34 7.22
CA GLY A 444 13.70 6.76 5.99
C GLY A 444 14.25 7.48 4.75
N ASN A 445 13.64 7.21 3.61
CA ASN A 445 13.96 7.85 2.34
C ASN A 445 13.97 9.39 2.40
N SER A 446 15.17 9.98 2.37
CA SER A 446 15.45 11.42 2.45
C SER A 446 14.88 12.22 1.29
N GLY A 447 14.71 11.61 0.12
CA GLY A 447 14.14 12.26 -1.07
C GLY A 447 12.60 12.18 -1.13
N TRP A 448 11.97 11.52 -0.15
CA TRP A 448 10.51 11.41 0.03
C TRP A 448 9.74 11.00 -1.24
N SER A 449 10.36 10.21 -2.11
CA SER A 449 9.81 9.88 -3.42
C SER A 449 9.76 8.37 -3.67
N TYR A 450 8.75 7.94 -4.42
CA TYR A 450 8.56 6.58 -4.92
C TYR A 450 8.27 5.47 -3.88
N ARG A 451 9.18 5.23 -2.93
CA ARG A 451 9.11 4.13 -1.95
C ARG A 451 9.39 4.61 -0.53
N ASN A 452 8.72 3.97 0.43
CA ASN A 452 8.83 4.26 1.86
C ASN A 452 9.84 3.39 2.62
N ASP A 453 10.67 2.68 1.86
CA ASP A 453 11.80 1.93 2.39
C ASP A 453 12.92 2.91 2.81
N GLY A 454 14.05 2.38 3.28
CA GLY A 454 15.17 3.19 3.75
C GLY A 454 15.97 3.87 2.65
N VAL A 455 16.06 3.30 1.44
CA VAL A 455 16.88 3.86 0.35
C VAL A 455 16.41 5.25 -0.04
N ASP A 456 17.35 6.19 -0.12
CA ASP A 456 17.11 7.58 -0.54
C ASP A 456 16.81 7.70 -2.04
N ILE A 457 15.60 8.14 -2.38
CA ILE A 457 15.09 8.26 -3.75
C ILE A 457 14.48 9.64 -3.95
N GLU A 458 14.92 10.34 -4.98
CA GLU A 458 14.39 11.66 -5.37
C GLU A 458 13.80 11.65 -6.80
N LEU A 459 13.04 12.69 -7.10
CA LEU A 459 12.63 13.01 -8.47
C LEU A 459 13.84 13.43 -9.30
N SER A 460 13.99 12.84 -10.49
CA SER A 460 15.01 13.24 -11.45
C SER A 460 14.52 14.39 -12.33
N THR A 461 15.42 15.32 -12.67
CA THR A 461 15.12 16.39 -13.64
C THR A 461 14.97 15.87 -15.08
N ASP A 462 15.58 14.72 -15.39
CA ASP A 462 15.39 14.01 -16.65
C ASP A 462 14.32 12.91 -16.48
N THR A 463 13.06 13.25 -16.75
CA THR A 463 11.95 12.29 -16.59
C THR A 463 11.73 11.42 -17.82
N THR A 464 12.57 11.53 -18.86
CA THR A 464 12.36 10.86 -20.16
C THR A 464 12.60 9.35 -20.11
N LEU A 465 13.43 8.88 -19.19
CA LEU A 465 13.76 7.46 -19.02
C LEU A 465 12.98 6.86 -17.86
N ILE A 466 13.22 7.40 -16.66
CA ILE A 466 12.54 7.08 -15.42
C ILE A 466 12.45 8.37 -14.59
N PRO A 467 11.36 8.58 -13.83
CA PRO A 467 11.16 9.83 -13.10
C PRO A 467 11.96 9.93 -11.80
N TYR A 468 12.68 8.88 -11.40
CA TYR A 468 13.39 8.82 -10.11
C TYR A 468 14.85 8.42 -10.28
N ASN A 469 15.68 8.80 -9.31
CA ASN A 469 17.02 8.25 -9.11
C ASN A 469 17.27 7.97 -7.63
N VAL A 470 18.20 7.07 -7.35
CA VAL A 470 18.76 6.90 -6.01
C VAL A 470 19.78 8.01 -5.78
N GLY A 471 19.75 8.62 -4.61
CA GLY A 471 20.66 9.69 -4.20
C GLY A 471 21.28 9.42 -2.83
N TRP A 472 21.98 10.42 -2.27
CA TRP A 472 22.55 10.41 -0.91
C TRP A 472 23.38 9.17 -0.54
N THR A 473 23.89 8.44 -1.53
CA THR A 473 24.56 7.15 -1.33
C THR A 473 25.75 7.27 -0.38
N LYS A 474 25.86 6.32 0.56
CA LYS A 474 26.97 6.21 1.53
C LYS A 474 27.75 4.90 1.35
N SER A 475 29.00 4.93 1.79
CA SER A 475 29.87 3.76 1.74
C SER A 475 29.31 2.60 2.58
N GLY A 476 29.18 1.43 1.97
CA GLY A 476 28.67 0.21 2.62
C GLY A 476 27.20 -0.09 2.32
N GLU A 477 26.46 0.87 1.77
CA GLU A 477 25.07 0.65 1.32
C GLU A 477 25.01 -0.29 0.13
N PHE A 478 23.87 -0.95 -0.05
CA PHE A 478 23.64 -1.82 -1.18
C PHE A 478 22.17 -1.91 -1.56
N MET A 479 21.92 -2.36 -2.79
CA MET A 479 20.60 -2.69 -3.31
C MET A 479 20.66 -4.01 -4.08
N ASN A 480 19.71 -4.89 -3.83
CA ASN A 480 19.54 -6.16 -4.54
C ASN A 480 18.52 -6.03 -5.68
N TYR A 481 18.74 -6.79 -6.74
CA TYR A 481 17.89 -6.86 -7.91
C TYR A 481 17.78 -8.32 -8.37
N THR A 482 16.59 -8.89 -8.24
CA THR A 482 16.29 -10.20 -8.81
C THR A 482 16.04 -10.04 -10.31
N VAL A 483 16.88 -10.68 -11.12
CA VAL A 483 16.85 -10.57 -12.58
C VAL A 483 16.69 -11.93 -13.24
N ASN A 484 16.01 -11.99 -14.38
CA ASN A 484 15.92 -13.17 -15.23
C ASN A 484 16.76 -12.99 -16.49
N VAL A 485 17.89 -13.71 -16.58
CA VAL A 485 18.75 -13.71 -17.76
C VAL A 485 18.22 -14.71 -18.78
N ILE A 486 17.79 -14.22 -19.95
CA ILE A 486 17.09 -15.08 -20.93
C ILE A 486 18.01 -15.99 -21.73
N LYS A 487 19.31 -15.68 -21.77
CA LYS A 487 20.33 -16.42 -22.49
C LYS A 487 21.66 -16.37 -21.76
N GLU A 488 22.35 -17.49 -21.65
CA GLU A 488 23.72 -17.49 -21.17
C GLU A 488 24.63 -16.76 -22.17
N GLY A 489 25.62 -16.01 -21.67
CA GLY A 489 26.61 -15.36 -22.53
C GLY A 489 27.35 -14.21 -21.85
N LYS A 490 28.09 -13.45 -22.65
CA LYS A 490 28.84 -12.28 -22.18
C LYS A 490 27.98 -11.02 -22.21
N TYR A 491 27.97 -10.28 -21.12
CA TYR A 491 27.18 -9.07 -20.93
C TYR A 491 28.04 -7.90 -20.50
N THR A 492 27.72 -6.70 -21.01
CA THR A 492 28.32 -5.42 -20.61
C THR A 492 27.38 -4.68 -19.66
N PHE A 493 27.88 -4.31 -18.49
CA PHE A 493 27.17 -3.51 -17.48
C PHE A 493 27.52 -2.03 -17.66
N ILE A 494 26.51 -1.18 -17.72
CA ILE A 494 26.63 0.27 -17.87
C ILE A 494 25.74 0.93 -16.82
N ALA A 495 26.30 1.82 -16.00
CA ALA A 495 25.53 2.61 -15.06
C ALA A 495 25.37 4.04 -15.56
N ARG A 496 24.14 4.54 -15.58
CA ARG A 496 23.84 5.96 -15.76
C ARG A 496 23.89 6.65 -14.40
N ILE A 497 24.89 7.49 -14.20
CA ILE A 497 25.23 8.11 -12.92
C ILE A 497 25.33 9.63 -13.05
N ALA A 498 25.22 10.31 -11.92
CA ALA A 498 25.54 11.72 -11.76
C ALA A 498 26.31 11.89 -10.45
N SER A 499 27.34 12.74 -10.40
CA SER A 499 28.15 12.91 -9.19
C SER A 499 28.84 14.27 -9.17
N GLU A 500 28.92 14.87 -8.00
CA GLU A 500 29.66 16.12 -7.74
C GLU A 500 31.01 15.86 -7.05
N VAL A 501 31.26 14.62 -6.65
CA VAL A 501 32.49 14.22 -5.97
C VAL A 501 33.42 13.51 -6.94
N ASN A 502 34.72 13.59 -6.66
CA ASN A 502 35.70 12.76 -7.32
C ASN A 502 35.79 11.43 -6.57
N ASN A 503 35.83 10.32 -7.30
CA ASN A 503 36.11 8.97 -6.78
C ASN A 503 34.97 8.31 -5.98
N SER A 504 33.69 8.65 -6.20
CA SER A 504 32.61 7.74 -5.80
C SER A 504 32.80 6.38 -6.51
N SER A 505 32.30 5.27 -5.95
CA SER A 505 32.54 3.96 -6.58
C SER A 505 31.52 2.90 -6.21
N ILE A 506 31.27 1.99 -7.15
CA ILE A 506 30.37 0.86 -7.00
C ILE A 506 31.00 -0.45 -7.46
N SER A 507 30.52 -1.56 -6.91
CA SER A 507 30.85 -2.93 -7.33
C SER A 507 29.57 -3.72 -7.55
N ILE A 508 29.66 -4.77 -8.37
CA ILE A 508 28.53 -5.63 -8.70
C ILE A 508 28.82 -7.05 -8.24
N PHE A 509 27.86 -7.64 -7.54
CA PHE A 509 27.87 -9.03 -7.13
C PHE A 509 26.76 -9.80 -7.85
N ASN A 510 26.96 -11.10 -8.00
CA ASN A 510 25.95 -12.06 -8.42
C ASN A 510 25.93 -13.20 -7.39
N ASN A 511 24.79 -13.41 -6.71
CA ASN A 511 24.66 -14.43 -5.66
C ASN A 511 25.81 -14.39 -4.62
N ASN A 512 26.14 -13.19 -4.12
CA ASN A 512 27.24 -12.90 -3.17
C ASN A 512 28.67 -13.01 -3.71
N GLU A 513 28.88 -13.40 -4.97
CA GLU A 513 30.20 -13.38 -5.60
C GLU A 513 30.45 -12.07 -6.33
N ILE A 514 31.61 -11.45 -6.13
CA ILE A 514 31.96 -10.22 -6.83
C ILE A 514 32.25 -10.51 -8.31
N ILE A 515 31.41 -9.96 -9.19
CA ILE A 515 31.54 -10.15 -10.64
C ILE A 515 32.14 -8.92 -11.33
N ILE A 516 31.99 -7.74 -10.73
CA ILE A 516 32.66 -6.50 -11.15
C ILE A 516 33.24 -5.86 -9.89
N LYS A 517 34.58 -5.74 -9.85
CA LYS A 517 35.30 -5.07 -8.76
C LYS A 517 34.92 -3.59 -8.68
N ALA A 518 35.26 -2.93 -7.58
CA ALA A 518 34.96 -1.52 -7.38
C ALA A 518 35.53 -0.67 -8.54
N ILE A 519 34.68 0.20 -9.08
CA ILE A 519 35.01 1.11 -10.18
C ILE A 519 34.71 2.53 -9.78
N ASP A 520 35.66 3.40 -10.08
CA ASP A 520 35.55 4.82 -9.83
C ASP A 520 34.57 5.45 -10.82
N LEU A 521 33.59 6.15 -10.28
CA LEU A 521 32.63 6.95 -11.02
C LEU A 521 33.16 8.38 -11.10
N PRO A 522 33.15 8.99 -12.30
CA PRO A 522 33.67 10.33 -12.49
C PRO A 522 32.73 11.38 -11.90
N ASN A 523 33.30 12.54 -11.58
CA ASN A 523 32.53 13.75 -11.37
C ASN A 523 31.89 14.17 -12.71
N THR A 524 30.57 14.32 -12.72
CA THR A 524 29.81 14.70 -13.92
C THR A 524 29.48 16.19 -13.99
N GLY A 525 29.83 16.95 -12.94
CA GLY A 525 29.61 18.38 -12.83
C GLY A 525 28.31 18.79 -12.14
N GLY A 526 27.53 17.83 -11.63
CA GLY A 526 26.28 18.11 -10.91
C GLY A 526 25.50 16.84 -10.54
N SER A 527 24.70 16.89 -9.47
CA SER A 527 23.89 15.77 -8.97
C SER A 527 22.81 15.25 -9.94
N GLN A 528 22.50 16.02 -10.98
CA GLN A 528 21.53 15.68 -12.02
C GLN A 528 22.11 15.80 -13.45
N ILE A 529 23.44 15.90 -13.59
CA ILE A 529 24.13 15.85 -14.89
C ILE A 529 24.55 14.41 -15.16
N TRP A 530 23.80 13.74 -16.04
CA TRP A 530 23.87 12.29 -16.21
C TRP A 530 24.89 11.85 -17.27
N GLN A 531 25.73 10.87 -16.93
CA GLN A 531 26.66 10.20 -17.84
C GLN A 531 26.55 8.68 -17.74
N ASP A 532 26.80 7.99 -18.86
CA ASP A 532 26.81 6.52 -18.92
C ASP A 532 28.24 6.00 -18.76
N ILE A 533 28.46 5.19 -17.72
CA ILE A 533 29.78 4.64 -17.36
C ILE A 533 29.74 3.13 -17.53
N GLN A 534 30.62 2.60 -18.38
CA GLN A 534 30.78 1.15 -18.50
C GLN A 534 31.49 0.61 -17.26
N LEU A 535 30.80 -0.25 -16.51
CA LEU A 535 31.36 -0.91 -15.34
C LEU A 535 32.22 -2.10 -15.78
N GLY A 536 31.73 -2.98 -16.65
CA GLY A 536 32.54 -4.13 -17.02
C GLY A 536 31.80 -5.13 -17.86
N LYS A 537 32.52 -6.21 -18.18
CA LYS A 537 31.97 -7.32 -18.96
C LYS A 537 32.07 -8.61 -18.17
N VAL A 538 30.96 -9.32 -18.06
CA VAL A 538 30.81 -10.54 -17.23
C VAL A 538 30.05 -11.59 -18.01
N ASN A 539 30.36 -12.88 -17.81
CA ASN A 539 29.52 -13.96 -18.31
C ASN A 539 28.39 -14.23 -17.30
N LEU A 540 27.14 -14.21 -17.76
CA LEU A 540 25.97 -14.55 -16.95
C LEU A 540 25.37 -15.85 -17.45
N LEU A 541 24.90 -16.69 -16.53
CA LEU A 541 24.16 -17.91 -16.84
C LEU A 541 22.70 -17.57 -17.19
N LYS A 542 21.99 -18.46 -17.89
CA LYS A 542 20.54 -18.33 -18.11
C LYS A 542 19.79 -18.59 -16.80
N GLY A 543 18.74 -17.82 -16.53
CA GLY A 543 17.82 -18.00 -15.41
C GLY A 543 17.84 -16.87 -14.38
N ASN A 544 17.13 -17.08 -13.28
CA ASN A 544 17.01 -16.12 -12.20
C ASN A 544 18.32 -16.00 -11.43
N GLN A 545 18.76 -14.76 -11.20
CA GLN A 545 19.99 -14.39 -10.50
C GLN A 545 19.76 -13.18 -9.62
N LEU A 546 20.46 -13.11 -8.49
CA LEU A 546 20.43 -11.95 -7.59
C LEU A 546 21.64 -11.06 -7.88
N ILE A 547 21.41 -9.89 -8.46
CA ILE A 547 22.43 -8.88 -8.69
C ILE A 547 22.43 -7.91 -7.53
N THR A 548 23.57 -7.74 -6.87
CA THR A 548 23.73 -6.72 -5.81
C THR A 548 24.63 -5.60 -6.32
N VAL A 549 24.15 -4.36 -6.21
CA VAL A 549 24.97 -3.18 -6.38
C VAL A 549 25.42 -2.73 -5.00
N ARG A 550 26.72 -2.71 -4.75
CA ARG A 550 27.31 -2.22 -3.50
C ARG A 550 27.96 -0.87 -3.73
N ILE A 551 27.66 0.10 -2.85
CA ILE A 551 28.31 1.40 -2.80
C ILE A 551 29.62 1.24 -2.03
N ASN A 552 30.75 1.27 -2.72
CA ASN A 552 32.07 1.19 -2.08
C ASN A 552 32.49 2.54 -1.51
N ARG A 553 32.21 3.62 -2.25
CA ARG A 553 32.39 5.01 -1.82
C ARG A 553 31.20 5.84 -2.30
N GLY A 554 30.53 6.50 -1.36
CA GLY A 554 29.31 7.27 -1.59
C GLY A 554 29.47 8.55 -2.42
N GLY A 555 28.36 9.25 -2.64
CA GLY A 555 28.30 10.56 -3.29
C GLY A 555 27.95 10.56 -4.79
N ALA A 556 27.60 9.40 -5.36
CA ALA A 556 27.01 9.33 -6.70
C ALA A 556 25.51 9.09 -6.62
N ASN A 557 24.77 9.80 -7.47
CA ASN A 557 23.38 9.49 -7.79
C ASN A 557 23.33 8.42 -8.88
N LEU A 558 22.42 7.46 -8.72
CA LEU A 558 22.32 6.27 -9.57
C LEU A 558 20.94 6.20 -10.21
N LYS A 559 20.88 6.13 -11.55
CA LYS A 559 19.61 6.16 -12.28
C LYS A 559 19.25 4.85 -12.92
N ILE A 560 20.08 4.37 -13.86
CA ILE A 560 19.83 3.14 -14.60
C ILE A 560 21.05 2.24 -14.58
N LEU A 561 20.86 0.96 -14.32
CA LEU A 561 21.78 -0.11 -14.64
C LEU A 561 21.33 -0.79 -15.93
N GLU A 562 22.09 -0.62 -17.01
CA GLU A 562 21.86 -1.27 -18.29
C GLU A 562 22.80 -2.47 -18.44
N ILE A 563 22.24 -3.64 -18.73
CA ILE A 563 22.98 -4.88 -18.95
C ILE A 563 22.76 -5.31 -20.40
N LYS A 564 23.76 -5.10 -21.25
CA LYS A 564 23.72 -5.36 -22.70
C LYS A 564 24.31 -6.72 -23.03
N SER A 565 23.66 -7.48 -23.90
CA SER A 565 24.24 -8.70 -24.47
C SER A 565 25.32 -8.35 -25.51
N GLU A 566 26.52 -8.89 -25.37
CA GLU A 566 27.59 -8.68 -26.36
C GLU A 566 27.27 -9.34 -27.71
N GLU A 567 26.59 -10.49 -27.70
CA GLU A 567 26.12 -11.14 -28.92
C GLU A 567 25.08 -10.28 -29.67
N ALA A 568 24.21 -9.59 -28.93
CA ALA A 568 23.26 -8.66 -29.53
C ALA A 568 23.97 -7.50 -30.23
N SER A 569 25.02 -6.97 -29.60
CA SER A 569 25.90 -5.96 -30.20
C SER A 569 26.58 -6.47 -31.48
N GLN A 570 26.88 -7.77 -31.55
CA GLN A 570 27.42 -8.44 -32.75
C GLN A 570 26.35 -8.78 -33.81
N GLY A 571 25.08 -8.50 -33.54
CA GLY A 571 23.98 -8.64 -34.50
C GLY A 571 23.04 -9.81 -34.27
N VAL A 572 23.25 -10.63 -33.23
CA VAL A 572 22.31 -11.70 -32.86
C VAL A 572 21.05 -11.08 -32.25
N ARG A 573 19.90 -11.19 -32.92
CA ARG A 573 18.62 -10.71 -32.38
C ARG A 573 17.78 -11.89 -31.91
N ILE A 574 17.36 -12.76 -32.82
CA ILE A 574 16.69 -14.03 -32.50
C ILE A 574 17.74 -15.11 -32.25
N PHE A 575 17.66 -15.74 -31.08
CA PHE A 575 18.60 -16.81 -30.68
C PHE A 575 17.95 -18.18 -30.50
N GLU A 576 16.63 -18.23 -30.32
CA GLU A 576 15.86 -19.46 -30.12
C GLU A 576 14.49 -19.30 -30.79
N TYR A 577 13.98 -20.36 -31.43
CA TYR A 577 12.64 -20.41 -32.00
C TYR A 577 12.10 -21.85 -32.05
N GLN A 578 10.77 -21.97 -32.02
CA GLN A 578 10.05 -23.23 -32.13
C GLN A 578 8.77 -23.03 -32.95
N ILE A 579 8.50 -23.95 -33.88
CA ILE A 579 7.33 -23.90 -34.76
C ILE A 579 6.55 -25.21 -34.62
N TYR A 580 5.30 -25.15 -34.17
CA TYR A 580 4.54 -26.36 -33.81
C TYR A 580 3.01 -26.15 -33.74
N PRO A 581 2.20 -27.19 -33.95
CA PRO A 581 2.60 -28.47 -34.52
C PRO A 581 2.91 -28.32 -36.02
N ASN A 582 3.82 -29.15 -36.52
CA ASN A 582 4.14 -29.25 -37.94
C ASN A 582 4.24 -30.75 -38.30
N PRO A 583 3.27 -31.34 -39.02
CA PRO A 583 2.17 -30.70 -39.74
C PRO A 583 1.14 -29.99 -38.83
N MET A 584 0.54 -28.91 -39.34
CA MET A 584 -0.58 -28.20 -38.71
C MET A 584 -1.91 -28.62 -39.31
N SER A 585 -2.98 -28.67 -38.51
CA SER A 585 -4.36 -28.82 -38.98
C SER A 585 -5.10 -27.49 -38.94
N GLU A 586 -5.22 -26.89 -37.76
CA GLU A 586 -5.96 -25.63 -37.58
C GLU A 586 -5.03 -24.42 -37.54
N LYS A 587 -4.00 -24.49 -36.68
CA LYS A 587 -3.04 -23.42 -36.42
C LYS A 587 -1.63 -23.96 -36.26
N ILE A 588 -0.65 -23.13 -36.57
CA ILE A 588 0.76 -23.32 -36.25
C ILE A 588 1.21 -22.19 -35.34
N ASN A 589 1.75 -22.54 -34.18
CA ASN A 589 2.36 -21.62 -33.24
C ASN A 589 3.82 -21.38 -33.63
N ILE A 590 4.26 -20.17 -33.39
CA ILE A 590 5.59 -19.66 -33.73
C ILE A 590 6.07 -18.93 -32.48
N ASP A 591 6.90 -19.63 -31.72
CA ASP A 591 7.52 -19.13 -30.51
C ASP A 591 8.97 -18.74 -30.84
N PHE A 592 9.44 -17.60 -30.36
CA PHE A 592 10.83 -17.16 -30.55
C PHE A 592 11.29 -16.23 -29.44
N SER A 593 12.60 -16.16 -29.23
CA SER A 593 13.23 -15.36 -28.17
C SER A 593 14.18 -14.33 -28.76
N SER A 594 14.03 -13.07 -28.34
CA SER A 594 14.83 -11.94 -28.83
C SER A 594 15.72 -11.35 -27.74
N LEU A 595 16.96 -11.01 -28.09
CA LEU A 595 17.90 -10.25 -27.24
C LEU A 595 17.73 -8.73 -27.35
N VAL A 596 16.90 -8.24 -28.27
CA VAL A 596 16.70 -6.80 -28.50
C VAL A 596 15.24 -6.44 -28.71
N ASN A 597 14.91 -5.18 -28.43
CA ASN A 597 13.65 -4.59 -28.89
C ASN A 597 13.75 -4.33 -30.40
N THR A 598 13.00 -5.08 -31.21
CA THR A 598 13.01 -4.95 -32.67
C THR A 598 11.68 -5.38 -33.28
N GLN A 599 11.36 -4.86 -34.47
CA GLN A 599 10.22 -5.35 -35.24
C GLN A 599 10.64 -6.58 -36.04
N ILE A 600 9.93 -7.68 -35.83
CA ILE A 600 10.12 -8.94 -36.55
C ILE A 600 8.99 -9.07 -37.57
N THR A 601 9.35 -9.38 -38.82
CA THR A 601 8.38 -9.75 -39.85
C THR A 601 8.31 -11.26 -39.95
N ILE A 602 7.12 -11.82 -39.80
CA ILE A 602 6.84 -13.22 -40.10
C ILE A 602 6.03 -13.26 -41.38
N SER A 603 6.50 -14.04 -42.35
CA SER A 603 5.84 -14.20 -43.64
C SER A 603 5.65 -15.68 -43.95
N ILE A 604 4.62 -16.00 -44.71
CA ILE A 604 4.39 -17.34 -45.23
C ILE A 604 4.26 -17.27 -46.73
N TYR A 605 4.96 -18.17 -47.40
CA TYR A 605 5.07 -18.26 -48.85
C TYR A 605 4.55 -19.62 -49.34
N ASP A 606 3.91 -19.61 -50.50
CA ASP A 606 3.56 -20.86 -51.21
C ASP A 606 4.79 -21.48 -51.92
N LEU A 607 4.59 -22.63 -52.58
CA LEU A 607 5.64 -23.33 -53.33
C LEU A 607 6.18 -22.53 -54.53
N LYS A 608 5.44 -21.52 -55.01
CA LYS A 608 5.87 -20.64 -56.10
C LYS A 608 6.64 -19.42 -55.57
N GLY A 609 6.75 -19.27 -54.24
CA GLY A 609 7.42 -18.15 -53.59
C GLY A 609 6.54 -16.91 -53.42
N TYR A 610 5.23 -16.98 -53.64
CA TYR A 610 4.33 -15.87 -53.39
C TYR A 610 4.03 -15.73 -51.90
N GLN A 611 4.16 -14.51 -51.36
CA GLN A 611 3.82 -14.23 -49.97
C GLN A 611 2.31 -14.22 -49.78
N ILE A 612 1.78 -15.26 -49.13
CA ILE A 612 0.35 -15.42 -48.91
C ILE A 612 -0.12 -14.82 -47.57
N TRP A 613 0.79 -14.67 -46.61
CA TRP A 613 0.49 -14.09 -45.31
C TRP A 613 1.70 -13.36 -44.74
N ARG A 614 1.46 -12.29 -43.99
CA ARG A 614 2.49 -11.53 -43.29
C ARG A 614 1.94 -10.95 -41.99
N LYS A 615 2.76 -10.99 -40.95
CA LYS A 615 2.53 -10.30 -39.68
C LYS A 615 3.79 -9.62 -39.20
N ARG A 616 3.68 -8.35 -38.82
CA ARG A 616 4.72 -7.64 -38.09
C ARG A 616 4.47 -7.79 -36.61
N VAL A 617 5.48 -8.20 -35.86
CA VAL A 617 5.44 -8.38 -34.42
C VAL A 617 6.47 -7.45 -33.82
N ASN A 618 6.04 -6.50 -32.99
CA ASN A 618 6.97 -5.73 -32.18
C ASN A 618 7.48 -6.65 -31.07
N SER A 619 8.73 -7.06 -31.17
CA SER A 619 9.36 -7.96 -30.23
C SER A 619 10.19 -7.15 -29.25
N ASN A 620 9.71 -7.04 -28.01
CA ASN A 620 10.58 -6.66 -26.89
C ASN A 620 11.53 -7.81 -26.55
N VAL A 621 12.59 -7.54 -25.77
CA VAL A 621 13.47 -8.58 -25.21
C VAL A 621 12.66 -9.68 -24.52
N GLY A 622 13.11 -10.93 -24.68
CA GLY A 622 12.50 -12.11 -24.09
C GLY A 622 11.66 -12.92 -25.07
N ASN A 623 10.82 -13.79 -24.52
CA ASN A 623 10.04 -14.75 -25.30
C ASN A 623 8.81 -14.09 -25.94
N LYS A 624 8.51 -14.48 -27.17
CA LYS A 624 7.33 -14.07 -27.92
C LYS A 624 6.65 -15.28 -28.53
N LYS A 625 5.33 -15.16 -28.67
CA LYS A 625 4.48 -16.15 -29.30
C LYS A 625 3.55 -15.49 -30.30
N THR A 626 3.40 -16.10 -31.44
CA THR A 626 2.38 -15.76 -32.43
C THR A 626 1.96 -17.03 -33.16
N TYR A 627 0.99 -16.93 -34.06
CA TYR A 627 0.48 -18.08 -34.77
C TYR A 627 -0.04 -17.69 -36.15
N TRP A 628 -0.20 -18.70 -36.99
CA TRP A 628 -0.90 -18.63 -38.27
C TRP A 628 -1.99 -19.70 -38.32
N THR A 629 -3.14 -19.37 -38.88
CA THR A 629 -4.34 -20.23 -38.93
C THR A 629 -4.66 -20.73 -40.33
N GLY A 630 -3.65 -20.87 -41.20
CA GLY A 630 -3.87 -21.31 -42.58
C GLY A 630 -4.67 -20.32 -43.43
N LYS A 631 -4.66 -19.03 -43.10
CA LYS A 631 -5.39 -17.98 -43.81
C LYS A 631 -4.45 -17.03 -44.56
N ASN A 632 -4.80 -16.64 -45.77
CA ASN A 632 -4.06 -15.63 -46.52
C ASN A 632 -4.31 -14.21 -45.95
N MET A 633 -3.72 -13.18 -46.56
CA MET A 633 -3.90 -11.77 -46.17
C MET A 633 -5.35 -11.26 -46.29
N ASN A 634 -6.19 -11.90 -47.10
CA ASN A 634 -7.61 -11.53 -47.28
C ASN A 634 -8.52 -12.24 -46.26
N GLY A 635 -7.99 -13.18 -45.47
CA GLY A 635 -8.73 -13.95 -44.48
C GLY A 635 -9.29 -15.28 -45.00
N ASP A 636 -9.03 -15.63 -46.26
CA ASP A 636 -9.46 -16.89 -46.87
C ASP A 636 -8.52 -18.02 -46.51
N PHE A 637 -9.06 -19.23 -46.35
CA PHE A 637 -8.25 -20.40 -46.12
C PHE A 637 -7.47 -20.82 -47.35
N VAL A 638 -6.20 -21.17 -47.16
CA VAL A 638 -5.35 -21.72 -48.21
C VAL A 638 -5.50 -23.24 -48.28
N SER A 639 -5.16 -23.82 -49.43
CA SER A 639 -5.26 -25.26 -49.66
C SER A 639 -4.33 -26.08 -48.76
N ASN A 640 -4.64 -27.36 -48.56
CA ASN A 640 -3.69 -28.29 -47.95
C ASN A 640 -2.41 -28.36 -48.79
N GLY A 641 -1.25 -28.42 -48.13
CA GLY A 641 0.02 -28.44 -48.83
C GLY A 641 1.22 -27.97 -48.01
N ILE A 642 2.35 -27.79 -48.72
CA ILE A 642 3.61 -27.32 -48.16
C ILE A 642 3.70 -25.80 -48.35
N TYR A 643 4.13 -25.12 -47.29
CA TYR A 643 4.42 -23.69 -47.27
C TYR A 643 5.80 -23.43 -46.66
N PHE A 644 6.34 -22.25 -46.92
CA PHE A 644 7.58 -21.78 -46.30
C PHE A 644 7.29 -20.62 -45.37
N LEU A 645 7.61 -20.78 -44.10
CA LEU A 645 7.56 -19.72 -43.11
C LEU A 645 8.91 -19.03 -43.05
N SER A 646 8.92 -17.70 -43.01
CA SER A 646 10.13 -16.94 -42.70
C SER A 646 9.95 -16.07 -41.46
N ILE A 647 10.98 -15.99 -40.62
CA ILE A 647 11.09 -15.05 -39.50
C ILE A 647 12.27 -14.12 -39.81
N ASP A 648 11.98 -12.85 -40.05
CA ASP A 648 12.95 -11.83 -40.41
C ASP A 648 13.06 -10.78 -39.31
N ASP A 649 14.23 -10.67 -38.69
CA ASP A 649 14.52 -9.66 -37.67
C ASP A 649 15.26 -8.43 -38.23
N GLY A 650 15.45 -8.35 -39.55
CA GLY A 650 16.18 -7.30 -40.27
C GLY A 650 17.69 -7.50 -40.34
N LYS A 651 18.26 -8.44 -39.57
CA LYS A 651 19.67 -8.86 -39.66
C LYS A 651 19.80 -10.33 -40.06
N ARG A 652 18.86 -11.17 -39.64
CA ARG A 652 18.81 -12.60 -39.89
C ARG A 652 17.42 -12.98 -40.42
N LEU A 653 17.44 -13.84 -41.44
CA LEU A 653 16.26 -14.46 -42.02
C LEU A 653 16.27 -15.96 -41.72
N ILE A 654 15.35 -16.41 -40.87
CA ILE A 654 15.11 -17.84 -40.59
C ILE A 654 14.03 -18.32 -41.56
N LYS A 655 14.21 -19.50 -42.17
CA LYS A 655 13.23 -20.10 -43.09
C LYS A 655 12.96 -21.54 -42.68
N GLU A 656 11.69 -21.88 -42.59
CA GLU A 656 11.23 -23.21 -42.16
C GLU A 656 10.14 -23.74 -43.08
N LYS A 657 10.21 -25.05 -43.37
CA LYS A 657 9.16 -25.74 -44.13
C LYS A 657 8.02 -26.10 -43.19
N ILE A 658 6.80 -25.69 -43.52
CA ILE A 658 5.59 -26.05 -42.76
C ILE A 658 4.60 -26.79 -43.64
N THR A 659 3.83 -27.70 -43.06
CA THR A 659 2.85 -28.54 -43.78
C THR A 659 1.46 -28.32 -43.19
N LEU A 660 0.48 -27.99 -44.03
CA LEU A 660 -0.93 -27.83 -43.66
C LEU A 660 -1.73 -29.05 -44.14
N VAL A 661 -2.40 -29.74 -43.20
CA VAL A 661 -3.27 -30.89 -43.44
C VAL A 661 -4.57 -30.71 -42.67
N ARG A 662 -5.64 -30.32 -43.38
CA ARG A 662 -7.00 -30.20 -42.84
C ARG A 662 -7.93 -31.29 -43.30
#